data_AF-A0A9E4J131-F1
#
_entry.id   AF-A0A9E4J131-F1
#
_cell.length_a   1.000
_cell.length_b   1.000
_cell.length_c   1.000
_cell.angle_alpha   90.00
_cell.angle_beta   90.00
_cell.angle_gamma   90.00
#
_symmetry.space_group_name_H-M   'P 1'
#
loop_
_entity.id
_entity.type
_entity.pdbx_description
1 polymer ?
#
loop_
_entity_poly.entity_id
_entity_poly.type
_entity_poly.pdbx_seq_one_letter_code
_entity_poly.pdbx_strand_id
1 'polypeptide(L)'
;MSKLVALAACVLVVTAGSIRSQEATGAAGDDEALHSALTATAERIVLPERCGECHAAEFEVWETTEHATGFDTLHRRDRAKDIYRNLDLRLIKRGTDETTPACLSCHYTPVLRRDQLRAGAGVTCESCHGPARDWISVHNSYGVAEADFQKAALLETPEHRMQRVADSRAAGMRRPSDLYDVAANCFGCHTVPNENLVNRGGHSTGSDFEIVAWSERIRHNFLESYKTADGRTNAERPPEWKRKMYVVGRMLDLEYAVRGVAAATRNDELYFAAMSDRAEAAVDELLEINERVALPAVQRIIATWNAVDLSLGMDAQSTAAAMQESTRQFIANSDGAALAALDPLWDPTAEDVGVVAPARVTEIPDLPVSLPAPTEDDASVGAAETALRDDRGSLSAAAPALGAELLALNVPVAPADVPVPSSPPAAAPAPPSPSVRIETLTRPPWRDPSDYAFVKVPCGRCHNSQERWWRKDAHSGTAKPFRANAPRNVEIAEAYGVAAGDMAKGDQVCMWCHGTPASRPSRKVRAGVGCQRCHGAGADYLEPHETIGYAASLDLGLTDLRDPAMQAATCAGCHYITDPGLVAAGHPVGDGFEMRSRIDDIVHWGAAFGRETQPVDRDLLAAAYATVAADRGPAPVAAARQPSTAAPPTPAAAVPAAASAPQQTSVRADTRLPAARAPARSPTTGPGRPTPPARAAVQAVRPPRSAAVPGLPASRSRLRSRRTPALVADPGLDELRPDPNGSVEETLDVLRERIESLYNALAT
;
A
#
# COMPACT_ATOMS: atom_id res chain seq x y z
N MET A 1 17.96 42.08 -73.52
CA MET A 1 18.26 43.44 -73.04
C MET A 1 17.37 43.73 -71.85
N SER A 2 17.88 44.39 -70.79
CA SER A 2 17.14 44.79 -69.56
C SER A 2 16.62 43.64 -68.67
N LYS A 3 16.47 43.72 -67.34
CA LYS A 3 17.01 44.55 -66.23
C LYS A 3 16.56 43.85 -64.90
N LEU A 4 17.16 43.99 -63.70
CA LEU A 4 18.54 44.17 -63.21
C LEU A 4 18.51 44.04 -61.64
N VAL A 5 19.66 43.88 -60.97
CA VAL A 5 19.93 44.04 -59.50
C VAL A 5 19.58 42.89 -58.51
N ALA A 6 20.63 42.11 -58.19
CA ALA A 6 21.26 41.85 -56.88
C ALA A 6 20.55 41.21 -55.64
N LEU A 7 21.40 40.42 -54.95
CA LEU A 7 21.41 39.89 -53.59
C LEU A 7 20.70 40.71 -52.48
N ALA A 8 20.01 40.03 -51.56
CA ALA A 8 20.58 39.67 -50.23
C ALA A 8 19.53 39.05 -49.26
N ALA A 9 19.72 37.79 -48.84
CA ALA A 9 19.29 37.21 -47.54
C ALA A 9 19.49 35.68 -47.53
N CYS A 10 20.40 35.14 -46.70
CA CYS A 10 20.41 33.70 -46.37
C CYS A 10 21.22 33.39 -45.08
N VAL A 11 20.91 34.10 -43.99
CA VAL A 11 21.27 33.70 -42.62
C VAL A 11 20.05 33.97 -41.76
N LEU A 12 19.44 32.92 -41.21
CA LEU A 12 18.35 33.06 -40.24
C LEU A 12 18.68 32.16 -39.06
N VAL A 13 19.07 32.80 -37.95
CA VAL A 13 19.47 32.12 -36.72
C VAL A 13 18.23 31.57 -36.04
N VAL A 14 18.26 30.30 -35.65
CA VAL A 14 17.23 29.71 -34.78
C VAL A 14 17.51 30.17 -33.34
N THR A 15 16.94 31.32 -32.97
CA THR A 15 16.87 31.75 -31.56
C THR A 15 15.67 31.14 -30.86
N ALA A 16 15.81 30.87 -29.56
CA ALA A 16 14.78 30.20 -28.77
C ALA A 16 13.47 31.01 -28.71
N GLY A 17 12.36 30.36 -29.06
CA GLY A 17 11.02 30.89 -28.79
C GLY A 17 10.76 30.86 -27.28
N SER A 18 10.58 32.04 -26.67
CA SER A 18 10.40 32.15 -25.22
C SER A 18 9.09 31.49 -24.77
N ILE A 19 9.16 30.68 -23.70
CA ILE A 19 7.98 30.21 -22.98
C ILE A 19 7.23 31.45 -22.46
N ARG A 20 6.02 31.67 -22.97
CA ARG A 20 5.16 32.79 -22.58
C ARG A 20 4.20 32.29 -21.50
N SER A 21 4.16 32.97 -20.37
CA SER A 21 3.40 32.58 -19.18
C SER A 21 1.94 32.24 -19.51
N GLN A 22 1.47 31.06 -19.07
CA GLN A 22 0.05 30.72 -19.13
C GLN A 22 -0.68 31.40 -17.97
N GLU A 23 -1.44 32.44 -18.27
CA GLU A 23 -2.36 33.06 -17.31
C GLU A 23 -3.73 32.37 -17.40
N ALA A 24 -4.16 31.73 -16.31
CA ALA A 24 -5.55 31.36 -16.00
C ALA A 24 -6.33 30.48 -17.02
N THR A 25 -5.69 29.56 -17.74
CA THR A 25 -6.37 28.63 -18.68
C THR A 25 -6.49 27.16 -18.23
N GLY A 26 -5.88 26.76 -17.10
CA GLY A 26 -5.63 25.35 -16.75
C GLY A 26 -6.83 24.40 -16.91
N ALA A 27 -7.99 24.74 -16.33
CA ALA A 27 -9.16 23.86 -16.34
C ALA A 27 -9.74 23.56 -17.74
N ALA A 28 -9.46 24.38 -18.76
CA ALA A 28 -9.96 24.15 -20.12
C ALA A 28 -9.02 23.27 -20.96
N GLY A 29 -7.71 23.44 -20.82
CA GLY A 29 -6.71 22.63 -21.53
C GLY A 29 -6.70 21.17 -21.05
N ASP A 30 -6.89 20.97 -19.75
CA ASP A 30 -6.94 19.62 -19.15
C ASP A 30 -8.17 18.82 -19.64
N ASP A 31 -9.33 19.46 -19.75
CA ASP A 31 -10.57 18.81 -20.22
C ASP A 31 -10.51 18.48 -21.72
N GLU A 32 -9.88 19.33 -22.55
CA GLU A 32 -9.63 19.05 -23.98
C GLU A 32 -8.63 17.89 -24.18
N ALA A 33 -7.53 17.89 -23.42
CA ALA A 33 -6.53 16.82 -23.45
C ALA A 33 -7.13 15.48 -22.98
N LEU A 34 -7.93 15.50 -21.91
CA LEU A 34 -8.68 14.34 -21.42
C LEU A 34 -9.69 13.83 -22.45
N HIS A 35 -10.43 14.73 -23.12
CA HIS A 35 -11.37 14.37 -24.17
C HIS A 35 -10.66 13.67 -25.34
N SER A 36 -9.57 14.26 -25.84
CA SER A 36 -8.77 13.72 -26.93
C SER A 36 -8.23 12.32 -26.59
N ALA A 37 -7.66 12.15 -25.39
CA ALA A 37 -7.15 10.87 -24.92
C ALA A 37 -8.25 9.80 -24.80
N LEU A 38 -9.39 10.14 -24.17
CA LEU A 38 -10.51 9.21 -24.02
C LEU A 38 -11.16 8.85 -25.37
N THR A 39 -11.21 9.76 -26.34
CA THR A 39 -11.69 9.50 -27.70
C THR A 39 -10.74 8.56 -28.44
N ALA A 40 -9.43 8.81 -28.40
CA ALA A 40 -8.41 7.91 -28.98
C ALA A 40 -8.30 6.53 -28.29
N THR A 41 -8.84 6.39 -27.07
CA THR A 41 -9.12 5.10 -26.43
C THR A 41 -10.42 4.49 -26.98
N ALA A 42 -11.52 5.23 -26.92
CA ALA A 42 -12.88 4.78 -27.24
C ALA A 42 -13.07 4.31 -28.69
N GLU A 43 -12.33 4.86 -29.64
CA GLU A 43 -12.30 4.40 -31.04
C GLU A 43 -11.71 2.99 -31.22
N ARG A 44 -10.98 2.48 -30.22
CA ARG A 44 -10.26 1.20 -30.24
C ARG A 44 -10.81 0.18 -29.25
N ILE A 45 -11.91 0.50 -28.57
CA ILE A 45 -12.63 -0.41 -27.67
C ILE A 45 -13.54 -1.35 -28.48
N VAL A 46 -13.57 -2.63 -28.11
CA VAL A 46 -14.46 -3.65 -28.71
C VAL A 46 -15.57 -4.14 -27.78
N LEU A 47 -15.48 -3.81 -26.48
CA LEU A 47 -16.34 -4.24 -25.37
C LEU A 47 -16.13 -5.70 -24.92
N PRO A 48 -16.30 -6.00 -23.62
CA PRO A 48 -15.76 -7.22 -22.99
C PRO A 48 -16.45 -8.50 -23.46
N GLU A 49 -17.65 -8.42 -24.02
CA GLU A 49 -18.36 -9.56 -24.59
C GLU A 49 -17.54 -10.19 -25.74
N ARG A 50 -16.77 -9.38 -26.48
CA ARG A 50 -15.83 -9.86 -27.50
C ARG A 50 -14.63 -10.59 -26.94
N CYS A 51 -14.26 -10.34 -25.68
CA CYS A 51 -13.29 -11.15 -24.97
C CYS A 51 -13.94 -12.47 -24.52
N GLY A 52 -15.15 -12.41 -23.97
CA GLY A 52 -15.92 -13.56 -23.50
C GLY A 52 -16.26 -14.61 -24.58
N GLU A 53 -16.31 -14.20 -25.86
CA GLU A 53 -16.43 -15.11 -27.02
C GLU A 53 -15.34 -16.21 -27.06
N CYS A 54 -14.14 -15.94 -26.53
CA CYS A 54 -13.04 -16.91 -26.42
C CYS A 54 -12.63 -17.20 -24.97
N HIS A 55 -12.63 -16.17 -24.12
CA HIS A 55 -12.16 -16.19 -22.73
C HIS A 55 -13.32 -16.26 -21.74
N ALA A 56 -14.18 -17.27 -21.93
CA ALA A 56 -15.40 -17.43 -21.14
C ALA A 56 -15.12 -17.55 -19.63
N ALA A 57 -14.03 -18.24 -19.24
CA ALA A 57 -13.68 -18.43 -17.83
C ALA A 57 -13.14 -17.15 -17.17
N GLU A 58 -12.34 -16.35 -17.88
CA GLU A 58 -11.94 -15.01 -17.44
C GLU A 58 -13.14 -14.06 -17.35
N PHE A 59 -14.09 -14.17 -18.28
CA PHE A 59 -15.31 -13.35 -18.32
C PHE A 59 -16.25 -13.67 -17.16
N GLU A 60 -16.54 -14.96 -16.90
CA GLU A 60 -17.31 -15.43 -15.73
C GLU A 60 -16.72 -14.89 -14.41
N VAL A 61 -15.39 -14.87 -14.27
CA VAL A 61 -14.73 -14.25 -13.12
C VAL A 61 -14.94 -12.73 -13.11
N TRP A 62 -14.66 -12.06 -14.23
CA TRP A 62 -14.72 -10.61 -14.34
C TRP A 62 -16.09 -10.03 -13.96
N GLU A 63 -17.20 -10.66 -14.38
CA GLU A 63 -18.57 -10.22 -14.07
C GLU A 63 -18.83 -10.09 -12.55
N THR A 64 -18.16 -10.89 -11.72
CA THR A 64 -18.33 -10.86 -10.25
C THR A 64 -17.57 -9.72 -9.55
N THR A 65 -16.68 -9.02 -10.26
CA THR A 65 -15.75 -8.05 -9.66
C THR A 65 -16.36 -6.66 -9.42
N GLU A 66 -15.78 -5.86 -8.51
CA GLU A 66 -16.07 -4.42 -8.38
C GLU A 66 -15.78 -3.65 -9.70
N HIS A 67 -14.88 -4.16 -10.55
CA HIS A 67 -14.59 -3.58 -11.86
C HIS A 67 -15.79 -3.70 -12.83
N ALA A 68 -16.45 -4.86 -12.89
CA ALA A 68 -17.68 -5.02 -13.66
C ALA A 68 -18.88 -4.33 -12.96
N THR A 69 -19.19 -4.77 -11.74
CA THR A 69 -20.38 -4.35 -10.97
C THR A 69 -20.37 -2.88 -10.58
N GLY A 70 -19.20 -2.23 -10.55
CA GLY A 70 -19.04 -0.78 -10.41
C GLY A 70 -19.79 0.02 -11.46
N PHE A 71 -20.05 -0.57 -12.64
CA PHE A 71 -20.91 0.04 -13.67
C PHE A 71 -22.26 0.45 -13.09
N ASP A 72 -22.94 -0.46 -12.39
CA ASP A 72 -24.28 -0.22 -11.88
C ASP A 72 -24.33 0.35 -10.47
N THR A 73 -23.33 0.09 -9.62
CA THR A 73 -23.36 0.56 -8.24
C THR A 73 -22.78 1.97 -8.06
N LEU A 74 -21.64 2.29 -8.67
CA LEU A 74 -20.83 3.47 -8.33
C LEU A 74 -21.62 4.78 -8.46
N HIS A 75 -22.26 4.98 -9.60
CA HIS A 75 -22.98 6.21 -9.94
C HIS A 75 -24.23 6.47 -9.06
N ARG A 76 -24.63 5.48 -8.25
CA ARG A 76 -25.79 5.56 -7.33
C ARG A 76 -25.37 5.91 -5.89
N ARG A 77 -24.09 5.74 -5.53
CA ARG A 77 -23.56 6.07 -4.18
C ARG A 77 -23.59 7.59 -3.98
N ASP A 78 -24.12 8.10 -2.87
CA ASP A 78 -24.28 9.56 -2.65
C ASP A 78 -22.94 10.31 -2.70
N ARG A 79 -21.88 9.70 -2.17
CA ARG A 79 -20.50 10.21 -2.28
C ARG A 79 -20.07 10.51 -3.72
N ALA A 80 -20.48 9.67 -4.69
CA ALA A 80 -20.20 9.90 -6.11
C ALA A 80 -21.07 11.02 -6.69
N LYS A 81 -22.32 11.16 -6.21
CA LYS A 81 -23.21 12.28 -6.56
C LYS A 81 -22.60 13.62 -6.16
N ASP A 82 -22.04 13.70 -4.95
CA ASP A 82 -21.42 14.92 -4.45
C ASP A 82 -20.14 15.29 -5.20
N ILE A 83 -19.30 14.31 -5.54
CA ILE A 83 -18.07 14.56 -6.33
C ILE A 83 -18.40 15.16 -7.70
N TYR A 84 -19.36 14.60 -8.44
CA TYR A 84 -19.67 15.12 -9.78
C TYR A 84 -20.38 16.49 -9.71
N ARG A 85 -21.20 16.75 -8.68
CA ARG A 85 -21.80 18.08 -8.42
C ARG A 85 -20.73 19.13 -8.15
N ASN A 86 -19.73 18.82 -7.32
CA ASN A 86 -18.64 19.74 -6.99
C ASN A 86 -17.80 20.13 -8.22
N LEU A 87 -17.80 19.29 -9.26
CA LEU A 87 -17.16 19.53 -10.55
C LEU A 87 -18.05 20.24 -11.60
N ASP A 88 -19.29 20.61 -11.26
CA ASP A 88 -20.36 21.09 -12.16
C ASP A 88 -20.75 20.11 -13.29
N LEU A 89 -20.36 18.83 -13.19
CA LEU A 89 -20.74 17.82 -14.17
C LEU A 89 -22.25 17.56 -14.13
N ARG A 90 -22.83 17.19 -15.27
CA ARG A 90 -24.26 16.81 -15.35
C ARG A 90 -24.47 15.29 -15.20
N LEU A 91 -23.51 14.49 -15.64
CA LEU A 91 -23.58 13.03 -15.70
C LEU A 91 -22.19 12.43 -15.48
N ILE A 92 -22.10 11.35 -14.69
CA ILE A 92 -20.84 10.59 -14.51
C ILE A 92 -20.51 9.75 -15.76
N LYS A 93 -21.51 9.06 -16.33
CA LYS A 93 -21.36 8.08 -17.42
C LYS A 93 -21.34 8.70 -18.84
N ARG A 94 -21.30 10.02 -19.00
CA ARG A 94 -21.45 10.71 -20.30
C ARG A 94 -20.84 12.10 -20.28
N GLY A 95 -19.92 12.36 -21.21
CA GLY A 95 -19.50 13.72 -21.56
C GLY A 95 -20.55 14.47 -22.36
N THR A 96 -20.50 15.79 -22.27
CA THR A 96 -21.25 16.71 -23.12
C THR A 96 -20.28 17.44 -24.04
N ASP A 97 -20.80 18.27 -24.93
CA ASP A 97 -19.99 19.03 -25.89
C ASP A 97 -19.14 20.11 -25.17
N GLU A 98 -19.44 20.38 -23.89
CA GLU A 98 -18.76 21.34 -23.02
C GLU A 98 -17.98 20.73 -21.84
N THR A 99 -18.14 19.42 -21.53
CA THR A 99 -17.52 18.79 -20.33
C THR A 99 -17.16 17.32 -20.53
N THR A 100 -15.99 16.90 -20.04
CA THR A 100 -15.50 15.52 -20.11
C THR A 100 -15.31 14.91 -18.71
N PRO A 101 -16.22 14.03 -18.24
CA PRO A 101 -16.09 13.40 -16.93
C PRO A 101 -14.83 12.55 -16.80
N ALA A 102 -13.86 13.01 -15.99
CA ALA A 102 -12.68 12.24 -15.60
C ALA A 102 -13.01 10.87 -14.98
N CYS A 103 -14.22 10.66 -14.48
CA CYS A 103 -14.70 9.34 -14.06
C CYS A 103 -14.62 8.27 -15.17
N LEU A 104 -14.65 8.66 -16.46
CA LEU A 104 -14.55 7.77 -17.62
C LEU A 104 -13.14 7.21 -17.87
N SER A 105 -12.08 7.72 -17.24
CA SER A 105 -10.73 7.14 -17.37
C SER A 105 -10.44 6.02 -16.37
N CYS A 106 -11.12 6.00 -15.21
CA CYS A 106 -10.78 5.10 -14.10
C CYS A 106 -11.89 4.12 -13.67
N HIS A 107 -13.16 4.39 -13.99
CA HIS A 107 -14.30 3.59 -13.49
C HIS A 107 -15.14 2.93 -14.58
N TYR A 108 -14.84 3.19 -15.85
CA TYR A 108 -15.60 2.73 -16.99
C TYR A 108 -14.67 2.52 -18.19
N THR A 109 -15.05 1.61 -19.09
CA THR A 109 -14.50 1.58 -20.44
C THR A 109 -15.24 2.59 -21.30
N PRO A 110 -14.54 3.60 -21.86
CA PRO A 110 -15.18 4.64 -22.67
C PRO A 110 -15.53 4.14 -24.08
N VAL A 111 -16.68 4.55 -24.61
CA VAL A 111 -17.09 4.33 -26.00
C VAL A 111 -17.67 5.62 -26.59
N LEU A 112 -17.50 5.80 -27.89
CA LEU A 112 -18.23 6.80 -28.66
C LEU A 112 -19.61 6.24 -29.02
N ARG A 113 -20.70 6.98 -28.72
CA ARG A 113 -22.05 6.63 -29.21
C ARG A 113 -22.83 7.88 -29.60
N ARG A 114 -22.92 8.15 -30.92
CA ARG A 114 -23.34 9.44 -31.51
C ARG A 114 -22.39 10.55 -31.07
N ASP A 115 -21.12 10.35 -31.41
CA ASP A 115 -20.01 11.31 -31.34
C ASP A 115 -19.75 11.93 -29.95
N GLN A 116 -20.27 11.28 -28.90
CA GLN A 116 -20.08 11.65 -27.50
C GLN A 116 -19.50 10.48 -26.70
N LEU A 117 -18.51 10.78 -25.87
CA LEU A 117 -17.88 9.88 -24.90
C LEU A 117 -18.85 9.44 -23.82
N ARG A 118 -19.01 8.12 -23.65
CA ARG A 118 -19.94 7.50 -22.69
C ARG A 118 -19.33 6.24 -22.09
N ALA A 119 -19.76 5.87 -20.90
CA ALA A 119 -19.43 4.56 -20.32
C ALA A 119 -20.11 3.46 -21.15
N GLY A 120 -19.32 2.55 -21.73
CA GLY A 120 -19.82 1.37 -22.46
C GLY A 120 -20.12 0.22 -21.51
N ALA A 121 -19.18 -0.05 -20.61
CA ALA A 121 -19.25 -1.05 -19.55
C ALA A 121 -18.58 -0.50 -18.27
N GLY A 122 -18.35 -1.35 -17.26
CA GLY A 122 -17.48 -1.06 -16.12
C GLY A 122 -16.01 -0.98 -16.54
N VAL A 123 -15.08 -1.22 -15.62
CA VAL A 123 -13.66 -1.46 -15.95
C VAL A 123 -13.53 -2.88 -16.50
N THR A 124 -12.90 -3.05 -17.66
CA THR A 124 -12.95 -4.31 -18.46
C THR A 124 -11.58 -4.93 -18.70
N CYS A 125 -11.54 -6.08 -19.38
CA CYS A 125 -10.33 -6.67 -19.96
C CYS A 125 -9.47 -5.62 -20.70
N GLU A 126 -10.08 -4.77 -21.52
CA GLU A 126 -9.38 -3.73 -22.30
C GLU A 126 -8.80 -2.59 -21.43
N SER A 127 -9.37 -2.36 -20.24
CA SER A 127 -8.82 -1.39 -19.29
C SER A 127 -7.48 -1.85 -18.71
N CYS A 128 -7.23 -3.17 -18.64
CA CYS A 128 -5.95 -3.74 -18.22
C CYS A 128 -5.04 -4.06 -19.43
N HIS A 129 -5.54 -4.82 -20.39
CA HIS A 129 -4.80 -5.34 -21.55
C HIS A 129 -4.64 -4.34 -22.70
N GLY A 130 -5.23 -3.15 -22.60
CA GLY A 130 -5.24 -2.13 -23.65
C GLY A 130 -6.40 -2.28 -24.63
N PRO A 131 -6.77 -1.23 -25.36
CA PRO A 131 -7.89 -1.25 -26.32
C PRO A 131 -7.67 -2.28 -27.42
N ALA A 132 -8.62 -3.21 -27.60
CA ALA A 132 -8.36 -4.47 -28.29
C ALA A 132 -8.64 -4.46 -29.80
N ARG A 133 -9.26 -3.42 -30.36
CA ARG A 133 -9.63 -3.36 -31.80
C ARG A 133 -8.46 -3.72 -32.73
N ASP A 134 -7.27 -3.22 -32.41
CA ASP A 134 -6.10 -3.34 -33.29
C ASP A 134 -5.28 -4.63 -33.03
N TRP A 135 -5.46 -5.31 -31.88
CA TRP A 135 -4.70 -6.51 -31.52
C TRP A 135 -5.51 -7.81 -31.39
N ILE A 136 -6.84 -7.77 -31.25
CA ILE A 136 -7.66 -8.96 -30.97
C ILE A 136 -7.55 -10.04 -32.06
N SER A 137 -7.49 -9.65 -33.33
CA SER A 137 -7.32 -10.56 -34.48
C SER A 137 -5.88 -11.00 -34.73
N VAL A 138 -4.90 -10.36 -34.07
CA VAL A 138 -3.50 -10.81 -34.05
C VAL A 138 -3.34 -11.84 -32.94
N HIS A 139 -3.88 -11.52 -31.76
CA HIS A 139 -3.79 -12.35 -30.57
C HIS A 139 -4.36 -13.76 -30.77
N ASN A 140 -5.46 -13.93 -31.49
CA ASN A 140 -6.10 -15.24 -31.71
C ASN A 140 -5.63 -16.00 -32.97
N SER A 141 -4.71 -15.43 -33.76
CA SER A 141 -4.26 -16.02 -35.03
C SER A 141 -3.06 -16.94 -34.83
N TYR A 142 -3.27 -18.23 -34.51
CA TYR A 142 -2.20 -19.20 -34.19
C TYR A 142 -1.41 -19.76 -35.39
N GLY A 143 -1.55 -19.19 -36.59
CA GLY A 143 -0.77 -19.58 -37.78
C GLY A 143 -1.15 -20.92 -38.43
N VAL A 144 -2.18 -21.60 -37.93
CA VAL A 144 -2.61 -22.94 -38.38
C VAL A 144 -4.04 -22.95 -38.92
N ALA A 145 -4.34 -23.88 -39.83
CA ALA A 145 -5.66 -24.05 -40.43
C ALA A 145 -6.60 -24.92 -39.57
N GLU A 146 -6.75 -24.55 -38.29
CA GLU A 146 -7.66 -25.17 -37.32
C GLU A 146 -8.65 -24.11 -36.83
N ALA A 147 -9.93 -24.48 -36.68
CA ALA A 147 -11.02 -23.58 -36.33
C ALA A 147 -11.32 -23.57 -34.83
N ASP A 148 -10.92 -24.62 -34.10
CA ASP A 148 -10.95 -24.66 -32.64
C ASP A 148 -9.73 -23.94 -32.07
N PHE A 149 -9.94 -22.84 -31.34
CA PHE A 149 -8.83 -22.00 -30.85
C PHE A 149 -7.93 -22.72 -29.83
N GLN A 150 -8.44 -23.68 -29.06
CA GLN A 150 -7.64 -24.45 -28.10
C GLN A 150 -6.74 -25.45 -28.83
N LYS A 151 -7.29 -26.15 -29.83
CA LYS A 151 -6.48 -27.01 -30.71
C LYS A 151 -5.46 -26.21 -31.52
N ALA A 152 -5.86 -25.03 -32.03
CA ALA A 152 -4.96 -24.14 -32.76
C ALA A 152 -3.79 -23.66 -31.89
N ALA A 153 -4.05 -23.32 -30.61
CA ALA A 153 -3.02 -22.97 -29.64
C ALA A 153 -2.05 -24.11 -29.32
N LEU A 154 -2.52 -25.36 -29.32
CA LEU A 154 -1.69 -26.56 -29.12
C LEU A 154 -0.85 -26.94 -30.37
N LEU A 155 -1.15 -26.36 -31.53
CA LEU A 155 -0.47 -26.61 -32.81
C LEU A 155 0.44 -25.45 -33.26
N GLU A 156 0.49 -24.35 -32.52
CA GLU A 156 1.32 -23.19 -32.83
C GLU A 156 2.83 -23.50 -32.70
N THR A 157 3.64 -23.09 -33.67
CA THR A 157 5.11 -23.24 -33.59
C THR A 157 5.73 -22.16 -32.70
N PRO A 158 6.90 -22.41 -32.07
CA PRO A 158 7.57 -21.41 -31.24
C PRO A 158 7.85 -20.09 -31.97
N GLU A 159 8.23 -20.16 -33.26
CA GLU A 159 8.52 -19.00 -34.10
C GLU A 159 7.24 -18.20 -34.38
N HIS A 160 6.13 -18.89 -34.68
CA HIS A 160 4.84 -18.24 -34.86
C HIS A 160 4.37 -17.56 -33.56
N ARG A 161 4.50 -18.24 -32.41
CA ARG A 161 4.19 -17.67 -31.09
C ARG A 161 5.01 -16.42 -30.81
N MET A 162 6.32 -16.44 -31.07
CA MET A 162 7.20 -15.28 -30.90
C MET A 162 6.75 -14.09 -31.76
N GLN A 163 6.45 -14.33 -33.04
CA GLN A 163 5.97 -13.30 -33.97
C GLN A 163 4.61 -12.74 -33.54
N ARG A 164 3.62 -13.60 -33.29
CA ARG A 164 2.28 -13.21 -32.80
C ARG A 164 2.33 -12.40 -31.52
N VAL A 165 3.22 -12.76 -30.59
CA VAL A 165 3.41 -12.04 -29.32
C VAL A 165 4.05 -10.67 -29.53
N ALA A 166 5.02 -10.55 -30.45
CA ALA A 166 5.61 -9.27 -30.83
C ALA A 166 4.58 -8.35 -31.52
N ASP A 167 3.82 -8.88 -32.49
CA ASP A 167 2.82 -8.11 -33.23
C ASP A 167 1.64 -7.69 -32.35
N SER A 168 1.18 -8.56 -31.43
CA SER A 168 0.14 -8.21 -30.45
C SER A 168 0.58 -7.05 -29.56
N ARG A 169 1.84 -7.06 -29.08
CA ARG A 169 2.41 -5.96 -28.29
C ARG A 169 2.55 -4.68 -29.12
N ALA A 170 3.01 -4.77 -30.37
CA ALA A 170 3.14 -3.64 -31.29
C ALA A 170 1.77 -2.99 -31.60
N ALA A 171 0.71 -3.79 -31.68
CA ALA A 171 -0.68 -3.34 -31.80
C ALA A 171 -1.31 -2.88 -30.46
N GLY A 172 -0.55 -2.84 -29.36
CA GLY A 172 -0.94 -2.24 -28.09
C GLY A 172 -1.44 -3.20 -27.01
N MET A 173 -1.33 -4.52 -27.20
CA MET A 173 -1.69 -5.50 -26.17
C MET A 173 -0.69 -5.48 -25.01
N ARG A 174 -1.16 -5.22 -23.79
CA ARG A 174 -0.40 -5.45 -22.56
C ARG A 174 -0.64 -6.88 -22.05
N ARG A 175 0.37 -7.74 -22.11
CA ARG A 175 0.25 -9.15 -21.72
C ARG A 175 0.62 -9.33 -20.23
N PRO A 176 0.11 -10.35 -19.51
CA PRO A 176 0.51 -10.61 -18.12
C PRO A 176 2.02 -10.86 -17.89
N SER A 177 2.76 -11.19 -18.95
CA SER A 177 4.24 -11.23 -18.97
C SER A 177 4.90 -9.86 -18.83
N ASP A 178 4.18 -8.81 -19.22
CA ASP A 178 4.69 -7.45 -19.41
C ASP A 178 4.50 -6.68 -18.08
N LEU A 179 5.11 -7.24 -17.03
CA LEU A 179 4.74 -6.99 -15.63
C LEU A 179 4.74 -5.51 -15.24
N TYR A 180 5.69 -4.72 -15.75
CA TYR A 180 5.69 -3.27 -15.52
C TYR A 180 4.44 -2.61 -16.10
N ASP A 181 4.13 -2.87 -17.38
CA ASP A 181 3.11 -2.13 -18.13
C ASP A 181 1.69 -2.50 -17.70
N VAL A 182 1.48 -3.75 -17.26
CA VAL A 182 0.22 -4.18 -16.60
C VAL A 182 0.10 -3.55 -15.20
N ALA A 183 1.15 -3.61 -14.38
CA ALA A 183 1.11 -3.08 -13.02
C ALA A 183 0.95 -1.55 -12.98
N ALA A 184 1.73 -0.82 -13.78
CA ALA A 184 1.71 0.63 -13.87
C ALA A 184 0.33 1.17 -14.27
N ASN A 185 -0.37 0.47 -15.17
CA ASN A 185 -1.74 0.80 -15.55
C ASN A 185 -2.73 0.74 -14.36
N CYS A 186 -2.55 -0.19 -13.42
CA CYS A 186 -3.35 -0.22 -12.20
C CYS A 186 -3.10 1.03 -11.34
N PHE A 187 -1.85 1.44 -11.15
CA PHE A 187 -1.51 2.66 -10.40
C PHE A 187 -2.09 3.92 -11.06
N GLY A 188 -2.14 3.99 -12.39
CA GLY A 188 -2.78 5.09 -13.13
C GLY A 188 -4.24 5.36 -12.74
N CYS A 189 -4.96 4.37 -12.21
CA CYS A 189 -6.28 4.56 -11.59
C CYS A 189 -6.19 4.64 -10.05
N HIS A 190 -5.40 3.76 -9.42
CA HIS A 190 -5.40 3.56 -7.97
C HIS A 190 -4.60 4.60 -7.15
N THR A 191 -3.81 5.48 -7.79
CA THR A 191 -3.26 6.68 -7.12
C THR A 191 -4.12 7.94 -7.34
N VAL A 192 -5.07 7.92 -8.30
CA VAL A 192 -5.88 9.06 -8.74
C VAL A 192 -5.01 10.29 -9.05
N PRO A 193 -4.24 10.28 -10.17
CA PRO A 193 -3.35 11.37 -10.55
C PRO A 193 -4.12 12.53 -11.21
N ASN A 194 -5.05 13.15 -10.48
CA ASN A 194 -5.85 14.28 -10.96
C ASN A 194 -6.18 15.26 -9.81
N GLU A 195 -5.56 16.44 -9.84
CA GLU A 195 -5.68 17.46 -8.79
C GLU A 195 -7.10 18.02 -8.68
N ASN A 196 -7.73 18.37 -9.81
CA ASN A 196 -9.07 18.96 -9.86
C ASN A 196 -10.13 18.02 -9.25
N LEU A 197 -10.07 16.73 -9.60
CA LEU A 197 -10.93 15.68 -9.06
C LEU A 197 -10.79 15.54 -7.53
N VAL A 198 -9.57 15.69 -6.99
CA VAL A 198 -9.29 15.63 -5.54
C VAL A 198 -9.65 16.92 -4.80
N ASN A 199 -9.11 18.07 -5.21
CA ASN A 199 -9.22 19.33 -4.47
C ASN A 199 -10.62 19.94 -4.61
N ARG A 200 -11.10 20.07 -5.85
CA ARG A 200 -12.41 20.64 -6.18
C ARG A 200 -13.51 19.60 -6.04
N GLY A 201 -13.39 18.48 -6.76
CA GLY A 201 -14.36 17.38 -6.70
C GLY A 201 -14.47 16.77 -5.30
N GLY A 202 -13.39 16.80 -4.53
CA GLY A 202 -13.33 16.20 -3.20
C GLY A 202 -13.16 14.68 -3.25
N HIS A 203 -12.60 14.10 -4.32
CA HIS A 203 -12.30 12.67 -4.42
C HIS A 203 -11.20 12.23 -3.41
N SER A 204 -10.94 10.93 -3.28
CA SER A 204 -9.76 10.41 -2.57
C SER A 204 -8.51 10.45 -3.45
N THR A 205 -7.36 10.56 -2.82
CA THR A 205 -6.01 10.60 -3.43
C THR A 205 -5.49 9.18 -3.68
N GLY A 206 -6.27 8.41 -4.42
CA GLY A 206 -6.09 6.97 -4.61
C GLY A 206 -6.87 6.10 -3.62
N SER A 207 -6.49 4.82 -3.57
CA SER A 207 -6.95 3.83 -2.59
C SER A 207 -5.77 3.18 -1.85
N ASP A 208 -6.10 2.32 -0.90
CA ASP A 208 -5.26 1.36 -0.18
C ASP A 208 -4.75 0.20 -1.07
N PHE A 209 -4.56 0.46 -2.36
CA PHE A 209 -4.13 -0.52 -3.35
C PHE A 209 -2.81 -1.19 -2.96
N GLU A 210 -2.85 -2.51 -2.84
CA GLU A 210 -1.72 -3.41 -2.68
C GLU A 210 -1.83 -4.41 -3.84
N ILE A 211 -0.86 -4.42 -4.75
CA ILE A 211 -1.04 -5.04 -6.06
C ILE A 211 -1.24 -6.56 -6.00
N VAL A 212 -0.60 -7.27 -5.06
CA VAL A 212 -0.73 -8.74 -4.96
C VAL A 212 -2.13 -9.05 -4.43
N ALA A 213 -2.46 -8.56 -3.24
CA ALA A 213 -3.75 -8.80 -2.57
C ALA A 213 -4.96 -8.31 -3.39
N TRP A 214 -4.80 -7.25 -4.20
CA TRP A 214 -5.84 -6.79 -5.12
C TRP A 214 -5.90 -7.60 -6.42
N SER A 215 -4.77 -8.09 -6.95
CA SER A 215 -4.76 -8.96 -8.14
C SER A 215 -5.46 -10.30 -7.88
N GLU A 216 -5.33 -10.84 -6.65
CA GLU A 216 -6.01 -12.07 -6.24
C GLU A 216 -7.55 -11.93 -6.23
N ARG A 217 -8.09 -10.72 -5.96
CA ARG A 217 -9.54 -10.41 -6.05
C ARG A 217 -10.08 -10.40 -7.47
N ILE A 218 -9.20 -10.32 -8.47
CA ILE A 218 -9.54 -10.35 -9.90
C ILE A 218 -8.81 -11.50 -10.63
N ARG A 219 -8.39 -12.54 -9.90
CA ARG A 219 -7.55 -13.63 -10.42
C ARG A 219 -8.27 -14.39 -11.53
N HIS A 220 -7.70 -14.36 -12.74
CA HIS A 220 -8.24 -15.00 -13.94
C HIS A 220 -7.14 -15.80 -14.67
N ASN A 221 -6.41 -16.64 -13.93
CA ASN A 221 -5.19 -17.30 -14.41
C ASN A 221 -5.49 -18.71 -14.94
N PHE A 222 -6.15 -18.78 -16.10
CA PHE A 222 -6.57 -20.03 -16.74
C PHE A 222 -5.56 -20.57 -17.79
N LEU A 223 -4.47 -19.84 -18.07
CA LEU A 223 -3.55 -20.09 -19.19
C LEU A 223 -3.03 -21.52 -19.30
N GLU A 224 -2.71 -22.16 -18.17
CA GLU A 224 -2.25 -23.56 -18.15
C GLU A 224 -3.42 -24.55 -18.21
N SER A 225 -4.60 -24.18 -17.67
CA SER A 225 -5.80 -25.02 -17.76
C SER A 225 -6.36 -25.12 -19.18
N TYR A 226 -6.07 -24.16 -20.06
CA TYR A 226 -6.37 -24.30 -21.49
C TYR A 226 -5.57 -25.39 -22.21
N LYS A 227 -4.58 -26.00 -21.54
CA LYS A 227 -3.85 -27.19 -22.01
C LYS A 227 -4.40 -28.49 -21.42
N THR A 228 -5.29 -28.41 -20.42
CA THR A 228 -5.88 -29.57 -19.73
C THR A 228 -7.35 -29.79 -20.14
N ALA A 229 -7.85 -31.00 -19.97
CA ALA A 229 -9.18 -31.39 -20.44
C ALA A 229 -10.36 -30.73 -19.67
N ASP A 230 -10.10 -30.06 -18.54
CA ASP A 230 -11.09 -29.30 -17.78
C ASP A 230 -11.25 -27.84 -18.23
N GLY A 231 -10.19 -27.22 -18.79
CA GLY A 231 -10.24 -25.86 -19.35
C GLY A 231 -10.56 -24.72 -18.37
N ARG A 232 -10.67 -24.99 -17.06
CA ARG A 232 -11.35 -24.09 -16.09
C ARG A 232 -10.65 -23.96 -14.73
N THR A 233 -9.42 -24.45 -14.60
CA THR A 233 -8.64 -24.32 -13.35
C THR A 233 -8.01 -22.92 -13.24
N ASN A 234 -8.62 -22.06 -12.42
CA ASN A 234 -8.14 -20.71 -12.10
C ASN A 234 -6.97 -20.73 -11.11
N ALA A 235 -5.76 -20.99 -11.60
CA ALA A 235 -4.60 -21.32 -10.78
C ALA A 235 -4.04 -20.13 -9.98
N GLU A 236 -3.62 -20.37 -8.74
CA GLU A 236 -2.78 -19.44 -7.97
C GLU A 236 -1.47 -19.13 -8.72
N ARG A 237 -0.91 -17.92 -8.54
CA ARG A 237 0.46 -17.63 -8.99
C ARG A 237 1.49 -18.20 -7.99
N PRO A 238 2.67 -18.69 -8.42
CA PRO A 238 3.72 -19.12 -7.50
C PRO A 238 4.16 -17.99 -6.55
N PRO A 239 4.58 -18.31 -5.30
CA PRO A 239 5.06 -17.30 -4.34
C PRO A 239 6.17 -16.40 -4.89
N GLU A 240 7.05 -16.93 -5.73
CA GLU A 240 8.15 -16.22 -6.39
C GLU A 240 7.60 -15.07 -7.25
N TRP A 241 6.58 -15.37 -8.06
CA TRP A 241 5.91 -14.36 -8.88
C TRP A 241 5.16 -13.34 -8.02
N LYS A 242 4.51 -13.77 -6.93
CA LYS A 242 3.84 -12.86 -5.97
C LYS A 242 4.84 -11.91 -5.31
N ARG A 243 5.99 -12.40 -4.83
CA ARG A 243 7.11 -11.57 -4.29
C ARG A 243 7.64 -10.57 -5.31
N LYS A 244 7.88 -11.01 -6.55
CA LYS A 244 8.32 -10.14 -7.66
C LYS A 244 7.30 -9.04 -7.94
N MET A 245 6.00 -9.39 -7.98
CA MET A 245 4.92 -8.42 -8.17
C MET A 245 4.81 -7.43 -6.99
N TYR A 246 4.98 -7.89 -5.75
CA TYR A 246 4.96 -7.03 -4.55
C TYR A 246 6.02 -5.92 -4.61
N VAL A 247 7.27 -6.28 -4.92
CA VAL A 247 8.39 -5.32 -5.05
C VAL A 247 8.13 -4.33 -6.19
N VAL A 248 7.72 -4.81 -7.37
CA VAL A 248 7.30 -3.94 -8.50
C VAL A 248 6.18 -2.99 -8.07
N GLY A 249 5.22 -3.47 -7.28
CA GLY A 249 4.15 -2.66 -6.71
C GLY A 249 4.65 -1.55 -5.79
N ARG A 250 5.65 -1.79 -4.93
CA ARG A 250 6.24 -0.72 -4.10
C ARG A 250 6.99 0.32 -4.93
N MET A 251 7.75 -0.14 -5.94
CA MET A 251 8.51 0.75 -6.83
C MET A 251 7.57 1.66 -7.64
N LEU A 252 6.43 1.13 -8.11
CA LEU A 252 5.39 1.87 -8.80
C LEU A 252 4.55 2.79 -7.90
N ASP A 253 4.27 2.41 -6.63
CA ASP A 253 3.52 3.29 -5.70
C ASP A 253 4.28 4.60 -5.47
N LEU A 254 5.61 4.54 -5.40
CA LEU A 254 6.48 5.73 -5.36
C LEU A 254 6.51 6.47 -6.71
N GLU A 255 6.74 5.77 -7.82
CA GLU A 255 6.80 6.39 -9.15
C GLU A 255 5.53 7.21 -9.45
N TYR A 256 4.35 6.64 -9.18
CA TYR A 256 3.07 7.30 -9.42
C TYR A 256 2.75 8.37 -8.37
N ALA A 257 3.24 8.27 -7.13
CA ALA A 257 3.15 9.35 -6.16
C ALA A 257 4.02 10.57 -6.57
N VAL A 258 5.25 10.34 -7.06
CA VAL A 258 6.15 11.39 -7.58
C VAL A 258 5.55 12.08 -8.82
N ARG A 259 5.00 11.30 -9.77
CA ARG A 259 4.21 11.83 -10.89
C ARG A 259 3.03 12.69 -10.38
N GLY A 260 2.36 12.24 -9.32
CA GLY A 260 1.25 12.94 -8.69
C GLY A 260 1.65 14.29 -8.06
N VAL A 261 2.77 14.33 -7.31
CA VAL A 261 3.31 15.57 -6.70
C VAL A 261 3.60 16.63 -7.76
N ALA A 262 4.25 16.25 -8.87
CA ALA A 262 4.64 17.21 -9.90
C ALA A 262 3.50 17.63 -10.84
N ALA A 263 2.46 16.81 -10.96
CA ALA A 263 1.21 17.18 -11.63
C ALA A 263 0.34 18.14 -10.79
N ALA A 264 0.70 18.41 -9.53
CA ALA A 264 0.00 19.37 -8.69
C ALA A 264 0.40 20.81 -9.05
N THR A 265 -0.59 21.68 -9.20
CA THR A 265 -0.41 23.11 -9.39
C THR A 265 -0.36 23.87 -8.06
N ARG A 266 -0.80 23.25 -6.94
CA ARG A 266 -0.90 23.91 -5.63
C ARG A 266 -0.39 23.07 -4.46
N ASN A 267 0.58 23.61 -3.72
CA ASN A 267 1.16 22.98 -2.54
C ASN A 267 0.42 23.30 -1.23
N ASP A 268 -0.55 24.21 -1.25
CA ASP A 268 -1.38 24.57 -0.09
C ASP A 268 -2.73 23.83 -0.03
N GLU A 269 -2.97 22.90 -0.95
CA GLU A 269 -4.19 22.10 -1.08
C GLU A 269 -3.96 20.59 -0.85
N LEU A 270 -5.05 19.81 -0.85
CA LEU A 270 -5.04 18.41 -0.41
C LEU A 270 -4.15 17.50 -1.26
N TYR A 271 -4.23 17.63 -2.59
CA TYR A 271 -3.65 16.72 -3.54
C TYR A 271 -2.11 16.65 -3.44
N PHE A 272 -1.41 17.78 -3.51
CA PHE A 272 0.06 17.84 -3.36
C PHE A 272 0.50 17.20 -2.03
N ALA A 273 -0.15 17.57 -0.92
CA ALA A 273 0.20 17.07 0.41
C ALA A 273 -0.02 15.55 0.53
N ALA A 274 -1.11 15.03 -0.02
CA ALA A 274 -1.43 13.60 0.02
C ALA A 274 -0.57 12.76 -0.96
N MET A 275 -0.18 13.31 -2.11
CA MET A 275 0.80 12.69 -3.00
C MET A 275 2.21 12.69 -2.37
N SER A 276 2.57 13.76 -1.65
CA SER A 276 3.81 13.84 -0.88
C SER A 276 3.86 12.79 0.23
N ASP A 277 2.78 12.67 1.03
CA ASP A 277 2.65 11.61 2.04
C ASP A 277 2.72 10.21 1.43
N ARG A 278 2.12 10.00 0.25
CA ARG A 278 2.15 8.71 -0.46
C ARG A 278 3.57 8.37 -0.91
N ALA A 279 4.33 9.36 -1.37
CA ALA A 279 5.72 9.20 -1.77
C ALA A 279 6.65 8.94 -0.56
N GLU A 280 6.55 9.72 0.53
CA GLU A 280 7.27 9.43 1.79
C GLU A 280 6.97 8.00 2.28
N ALA A 281 5.69 7.60 2.32
CA ALA A 281 5.30 6.27 2.78
C ALA A 281 5.78 5.14 1.85
N ALA A 282 5.80 5.34 0.53
CA ALA A 282 6.30 4.35 -0.42
C ALA A 282 7.81 4.16 -0.30
N VAL A 283 8.58 5.22 -0.01
CA VAL A 283 10.01 5.13 0.31
C VAL A 283 10.26 4.37 1.60
N ASP A 284 9.46 4.61 2.65
CA ASP A 284 9.53 3.82 3.89
C ASP A 284 9.29 2.31 3.62
N GLU A 285 8.41 1.93 2.67
CA GLU A 285 8.21 0.53 2.28
C GLU A 285 9.39 -0.05 1.46
N LEU A 286 10.03 0.77 0.61
CA LEU A 286 11.21 0.37 -0.17
C LEU A 286 12.47 0.26 0.71
N LEU A 287 12.59 1.11 1.74
CA LEU A 287 13.64 1.01 2.76
C LEU A 287 13.50 -0.30 3.57
N GLU A 288 12.28 -0.67 3.99
CA GLU A 288 12.03 -1.95 4.69
C GLU A 288 12.33 -3.17 3.80
N ILE A 289 11.98 -3.12 2.50
CA ILE A 289 12.40 -4.15 1.54
C ILE A 289 13.93 -4.25 1.49
N ASN A 290 14.64 -3.12 1.40
CA ASN A 290 16.10 -3.09 1.33
C ASN A 290 16.80 -3.46 2.66
N GLU A 291 16.16 -3.26 3.82
CA GLU A 291 16.62 -3.81 5.11
C GLU A 291 16.55 -5.35 5.12
N ARG A 292 15.47 -5.94 4.56
CA ARG A 292 15.25 -7.40 4.52
C ARG A 292 16.04 -8.11 3.41
N VAL A 293 16.16 -7.50 2.22
CA VAL A 293 16.88 -8.01 1.05
C VAL A 293 17.51 -6.84 0.28
N ALA A 294 18.84 -6.78 0.21
CA ALA A 294 19.52 -5.74 -0.57
C ALA A 294 19.30 -5.93 -2.08
N LEU A 295 18.50 -5.03 -2.68
CA LEU A 295 18.16 -5.04 -4.10
C LEU A 295 18.73 -3.79 -4.79
N PRO A 296 19.75 -3.90 -5.67
CA PRO A 296 20.40 -2.74 -6.29
C PRO A 296 19.45 -1.80 -7.05
N ALA A 297 18.37 -2.32 -7.63
CA ALA A 297 17.34 -1.54 -8.29
C ALA A 297 16.48 -0.71 -7.29
N VAL A 298 16.17 -1.27 -6.12
CA VAL A 298 15.49 -0.54 -5.04
C VAL A 298 16.42 0.52 -4.45
N GLN A 299 17.71 0.20 -4.28
CA GLN A 299 18.73 1.15 -3.85
C GLN A 299 18.88 2.33 -4.84
N ARG A 300 18.82 2.08 -6.15
CA ARG A 300 18.76 3.14 -7.17
C ARG A 300 17.53 4.03 -7.00
N ILE A 301 16.33 3.46 -6.83
CA ILE A 301 15.11 4.26 -6.61
C ILE A 301 15.19 5.10 -5.33
N ILE A 302 15.72 4.55 -4.23
CA ILE A 302 15.94 5.30 -2.99
C ILE A 302 16.96 6.43 -3.20
N ALA A 303 18.04 6.19 -3.96
CA ALA A 303 19.02 7.22 -4.31
C ALA A 303 18.43 8.31 -5.22
N THR A 304 17.60 7.94 -6.20
CA THR A 304 16.85 8.90 -7.04
C THR A 304 15.92 9.74 -6.18
N TRP A 305 15.16 9.15 -5.26
CA TRP A 305 14.30 9.88 -4.32
C TRP A 305 15.09 10.85 -3.44
N ASN A 306 16.23 10.42 -2.87
CA ASN A 306 17.05 11.27 -2.01
C ASN A 306 17.69 12.47 -2.75
N ALA A 307 17.60 12.52 -4.08
CA ALA A 307 17.99 13.66 -4.91
C ALA A 307 16.82 14.59 -5.31
N VAL A 308 15.58 14.25 -4.94
CA VAL A 308 14.38 15.06 -5.22
C VAL A 308 14.17 16.13 -4.17
N ASP A 309 14.00 17.38 -4.61
CA ASP A 309 13.39 18.46 -3.80
C ASP A 309 11.90 18.58 -4.18
N LEU A 310 11.01 18.17 -3.26
CA LEU A 310 9.56 18.09 -3.49
C LEU A 310 8.94 19.49 -3.61
N SER A 311 8.86 19.96 -4.84
CA SER A 311 8.51 21.33 -5.20
C SER A 311 7.52 21.38 -6.37
N LEU A 312 6.73 22.45 -6.46
CA LEU A 312 5.79 22.64 -7.56
C LEU A 312 6.57 22.82 -8.88
N GLY A 313 6.17 22.08 -9.92
CA GLY A 313 6.84 22.12 -11.22
C GLY A 313 8.22 21.46 -11.24
N MET A 314 8.55 20.59 -10.27
CA MET A 314 9.75 19.76 -10.33
C MET A 314 9.79 18.88 -11.61
N ASP A 315 10.99 18.54 -12.09
CA ASP A 315 11.13 17.56 -13.18
C ASP A 315 10.92 16.13 -12.68
N ALA A 316 9.67 15.77 -12.44
CA ALA A 316 9.28 14.40 -12.20
C ALA A 316 9.32 13.53 -13.47
N GLN A 317 9.47 14.09 -14.67
CA GLN A 317 9.48 13.28 -15.88
C GLN A 317 10.81 12.54 -16.02
N SER A 318 11.95 13.19 -15.75
CA SER A 318 13.24 12.48 -15.63
C SER A 318 13.30 11.59 -14.38
N THR A 319 12.80 12.08 -13.23
CA THR A 319 12.75 11.33 -11.97
C THR A 319 11.96 10.02 -12.11
N ALA A 320 10.74 10.08 -12.64
CA ALA A 320 9.88 8.92 -12.84
C ALA A 320 10.40 8.02 -13.97
N ALA A 321 11.08 8.55 -14.99
CA ALA A 321 11.75 7.73 -16.00
C ALA A 321 12.92 6.91 -15.40
N ALA A 322 13.70 7.49 -14.47
CA ALA A 322 14.76 6.76 -13.77
C ALA A 322 14.22 5.67 -12.82
N MET A 323 13.07 5.93 -12.17
CA MET A 323 12.35 4.94 -11.37
C MET A 323 11.73 3.82 -12.23
N GLN A 324 11.12 4.17 -13.37
CA GLN A 324 10.61 3.24 -14.38
C GLN A 324 11.72 2.31 -14.88
N GLU A 325 12.86 2.87 -15.28
CA GLU A 325 14.02 2.11 -15.76
C GLU A 325 14.55 1.16 -14.67
N SER A 326 14.74 1.66 -13.43
CA SER A 326 15.15 0.81 -12.31
C SER A 326 14.15 -0.32 -12.03
N THR A 327 12.85 -0.08 -12.21
CA THR A 327 11.80 -1.10 -12.06
C THR A 327 11.85 -2.15 -13.18
N ARG A 328 12.06 -1.74 -14.44
CA ARG A 328 12.25 -2.67 -15.56
C ARG A 328 13.54 -3.50 -15.41
N GLN A 329 14.62 -2.90 -14.92
CA GLN A 329 15.85 -3.61 -14.56
C GLN A 329 15.64 -4.63 -13.43
N PHE A 330 14.84 -4.32 -12.39
CA PHE A 330 14.46 -5.31 -11.39
C PHE A 330 13.69 -6.49 -12.00
N ILE A 331 12.71 -6.21 -12.87
CA ILE A 331 11.90 -7.22 -13.54
C ILE A 331 12.75 -8.14 -14.44
N ALA A 332 13.78 -7.61 -15.10
CA ALA A 332 14.68 -8.37 -15.96
C ALA A 332 15.70 -9.24 -15.18
N ASN A 333 16.05 -8.85 -13.94
CA ASN A 333 17.15 -9.48 -13.17
C ASN A 333 16.68 -10.24 -11.91
N SER A 334 15.38 -10.51 -11.77
CA SER A 334 14.83 -11.24 -10.62
C SER A 334 13.69 -12.17 -11.03
N ASP A 335 13.73 -13.43 -10.58
CA ASP A 335 12.65 -14.42 -10.71
C ASP A 335 11.64 -14.32 -9.55
N GLY A 336 12.13 -13.95 -8.36
CA GLY A 336 11.42 -13.90 -7.09
C GLY A 336 11.79 -15.00 -6.09
N ALA A 337 12.70 -15.92 -6.45
CA ALA A 337 13.13 -17.01 -5.57
C ALA A 337 13.94 -16.50 -4.36
N ALA A 338 14.84 -15.55 -4.59
CA ALA A 338 15.67 -14.95 -3.54
C ALA A 338 14.93 -13.97 -2.61
N LEU A 339 13.60 -13.82 -2.75
CA LEU A 339 12.82 -12.77 -2.08
C LEU A 339 11.98 -13.26 -0.87
N ALA A 340 12.12 -14.52 -0.44
CA ALA A 340 11.27 -15.10 0.61
C ALA A 340 11.28 -14.35 1.97
N ALA A 341 12.37 -13.63 2.30
CA ALA A 341 12.43 -12.78 3.50
C ALA A 341 11.45 -11.58 3.47
N LEU A 342 10.80 -11.31 2.33
CA LEU A 342 9.76 -10.29 2.15
C LEU A 342 8.33 -10.82 2.37
N ASP A 343 8.12 -12.14 2.51
CA ASP A 343 6.77 -12.73 2.63
C ASP A 343 5.93 -12.13 3.78
N PRO A 344 6.47 -11.89 4.99
CA PRO A 344 5.76 -11.24 6.09
C PRO A 344 5.32 -9.78 5.83
N LEU A 345 5.75 -9.16 4.72
CA LEU A 345 5.32 -7.80 4.36
C LEU A 345 4.00 -7.76 3.60
N TRP A 346 3.56 -8.89 3.01
CA TRP A 346 2.38 -8.96 2.14
C TRP A 346 1.45 -10.14 2.47
N ASP A 347 1.96 -11.23 3.04
CA ASP A 347 1.18 -12.33 3.60
C ASP A 347 1.20 -12.28 5.14
N PRO A 348 0.08 -11.92 5.80
CA PRO A 348 -0.01 -11.85 7.26
C PRO A 348 -0.03 -13.24 7.93
N THR A 349 -0.01 -14.34 7.16
CA THR A 349 0.09 -15.71 7.66
C THR A 349 1.49 -16.32 7.52
N ALA A 350 2.42 -15.63 6.85
CA ALA A 350 3.80 -16.08 6.70
C ALA A 350 4.59 -15.97 8.02
N GLU A 351 5.42 -16.99 8.32
CA GLU A 351 6.35 -16.92 9.44
C GLU A 351 7.47 -15.91 9.15
N ASP A 352 7.79 -15.03 10.11
CA ASP A 352 8.91 -14.09 9.93
C ASP A 352 10.26 -14.80 10.09
N VAL A 353 10.76 -15.31 8.96
CA VAL A 353 12.10 -15.91 8.81
C VAL A 353 13.25 -14.94 9.14
N GLY A 354 12.93 -13.66 9.36
CA GLY A 354 13.83 -12.67 9.91
C GLY A 354 14.62 -11.86 8.88
N VAL A 355 15.26 -10.80 9.37
CA VAL A 355 16.08 -9.90 8.56
C VAL A 355 17.44 -10.55 8.29
N VAL A 356 17.70 -10.96 7.05
CA VAL A 356 19.04 -11.34 6.60
C VAL A 356 19.84 -10.06 6.41
N ALA A 357 20.55 -9.64 7.46
CA ALA A 357 21.29 -8.38 7.49
C ALA A 357 22.18 -8.19 6.25
N PRO A 358 21.88 -7.20 5.38
CA PRO A 358 22.54 -7.10 4.09
C PRO A 358 23.99 -6.66 4.21
N ALA A 359 24.85 -7.20 3.35
CA ALA A 359 26.16 -6.63 3.12
C ALA A 359 25.99 -5.19 2.60
N ARG A 360 26.68 -4.22 3.20
CA ARG A 360 26.67 -2.83 2.73
C ARG A 360 27.29 -2.75 1.34
N VAL A 361 26.43 -2.59 0.32
CA VAL A 361 26.83 -2.19 -1.02
C VAL A 361 27.28 -0.72 -0.93
N THR A 362 28.59 -0.51 -0.89
CA THR A 362 29.21 0.83 -0.75
C THR A 362 29.27 1.60 -2.07
N GLU A 363 29.12 0.91 -3.20
CA GLU A 363 29.12 1.46 -4.55
C GLU A 363 27.94 0.83 -5.29
N ILE A 364 27.01 1.63 -5.82
CA ILE A 364 25.93 1.13 -6.68
C ILE A 364 26.58 0.72 -8.01
N PRO A 365 26.54 -0.56 -8.42
CA PRO A 365 27.14 -0.97 -9.69
C PRO A 365 26.30 -0.44 -10.86
N ASP A 366 26.98 0.18 -11.82
CA ASP A 366 26.43 0.47 -13.15
C ASP A 366 26.17 -0.86 -13.87
N LEU A 367 24.92 -1.33 -13.81
CA LEU A 367 24.46 -2.45 -14.63
C LEU A 367 24.25 -1.93 -16.07
N PRO A 368 24.75 -2.66 -17.09
CA PRO A 368 24.71 -2.17 -18.48
C PRO A 368 23.28 -1.98 -18.97
N VAL A 369 23.01 -0.84 -19.60
CA VAL A 369 21.69 -0.39 -20.08
C VAL A 369 21.27 -1.09 -21.38
N SER A 370 21.47 -2.40 -21.44
CA SER A 370 20.99 -3.27 -22.52
C SER A 370 19.79 -4.06 -22.01
N LEU A 371 18.59 -3.68 -22.45
CA LEU A 371 17.43 -4.56 -22.34
C LEU A 371 17.78 -5.90 -22.99
N PRO A 372 17.60 -7.05 -22.31
CA PRO A 372 17.79 -8.34 -22.96
C PRO A 372 16.80 -8.49 -24.11
N ALA A 373 17.24 -9.13 -25.19
CA ALA A 373 16.31 -9.74 -26.16
C ALA A 373 15.35 -10.67 -25.41
N PRO A 374 14.10 -10.86 -25.89
CA PRO A 374 13.09 -11.64 -25.15
C PRO A 374 13.65 -13.01 -24.75
N THR A 375 13.67 -13.28 -23.44
CA THR A 375 14.31 -14.46 -22.87
C THR A 375 13.51 -15.72 -23.18
N GLU A 376 14.20 -16.86 -23.24
CA GLU A 376 13.61 -18.16 -23.60
C GLU A 376 12.70 -18.74 -22.50
N ASP A 377 12.47 -18.01 -21.40
CA ASP A 377 11.68 -18.44 -20.24
C ASP A 377 10.21 -18.74 -20.56
N ASP A 378 9.69 -18.25 -21.70
CA ASP A 378 8.36 -18.60 -22.23
C ASP A 378 8.24 -20.10 -22.63
N ALA A 379 9.37 -20.83 -22.65
CA ALA A 379 9.49 -22.29 -22.82
C ALA A 379 9.66 -23.07 -21.50
N SER A 380 9.82 -22.41 -20.35
CA SER A 380 10.13 -23.06 -19.05
C SER A 380 9.04 -24.02 -18.53
N VAL A 381 7.84 -24.00 -19.13
CA VAL A 381 6.73 -24.92 -18.81
C VAL A 381 6.75 -26.22 -19.63
N GLY A 382 7.76 -26.44 -20.49
CA GLY A 382 7.85 -27.62 -21.37
C GLY A 382 8.63 -28.82 -20.81
N ALA A 383 9.31 -28.69 -19.67
CA ALA A 383 10.35 -29.63 -19.23
C ALA A 383 9.87 -30.73 -18.25
N ALA A 384 8.75 -31.40 -18.54
CA ALA A 384 8.17 -32.41 -17.65
C ALA A 384 7.77 -33.76 -18.29
N GLU A 385 7.95 -33.96 -19.61
CA GLU A 385 7.45 -35.18 -20.27
C GLU A 385 8.32 -35.71 -21.43
N THR A 386 9.47 -36.34 -21.10
CA THR A 386 10.09 -37.39 -21.95
C THR A 386 11.18 -38.17 -21.18
N ALA A 387 10.78 -39.17 -20.40
CA ALA A 387 11.71 -39.98 -19.59
C ALA A 387 11.42 -41.49 -19.67
N LEU A 388 11.36 -42.06 -20.90
CA LEU A 388 11.20 -43.51 -21.10
C LEU A 388 11.62 -44.00 -22.51
N ARG A 389 12.92 -44.19 -22.76
CA ARG A 389 13.52 -45.31 -23.57
C ARG A 389 15.04 -45.23 -23.78
N ASP A 390 15.72 -46.30 -23.34
CA ASP A 390 16.83 -47.04 -23.96
C ASP A 390 18.13 -46.34 -24.45
N ASP A 391 19.16 -46.36 -23.57
CA ASP A 391 20.44 -47.09 -23.75
C ASP A 391 21.26 -46.94 -25.07
N ARG A 392 22.43 -46.25 -25.03
CA ARG A 392 23.80 -46.78 -25.35
C ARG A 392 24.94 -45.75 -25.51
N GLY A 393 25.96 -45.83 -24.63
CA GLY A 393 27.39 -45.50 -24.88
C GLY A 393 27.79 -44.06 -25.31
N SER A 394 29.08 -43.71 -25.49
CA SER A 394 30.34 -44.24 -24.88
C SER A 394 31.53 -43.28 -25.15
N LEU A 395 32.52 -43.22 -24.25
CA LEU A 395 33.90 -42.68 -24.41
C LEU A 395 34.04 -41.14 -24.62
N SER A 396 34.77 -40.37 -23.78
CA SER A 396 36.26 -40.20 -23.63
C SER A 396 36.83 -39.06 -24.53
N ALA A 397 37.98 -38.40 -24.29
CA ALA A 397 39.10 -38.68 -23.37
C ALA A 397 39.97 -37.44 -22.96
N ALA A 398 40.42 -37.43 -21.70
CA ALA A 398 41.81 -37.15 -21.23
C ALA A 398 42.47 -35.75 -21.26
N ALA A 399 43.46 -35.59 -20.35
CA ALA A 399 44.40 -34.45 -20.21
C ALA A 399 45.79 -34.95 -19.71
N PRO A 400 46.89 -34.18 -19.86
CA PRO A 400 48.24 -34.56 -19.38
C PRO A 400 48.68 -33.84 -18.07
N ALA A 401 49.81 -34.28 -17.49
CA ALA A 401 50.38 -33.78 -16.23
C ALA A 401 51.94 -33.86 -16.23
N LEU A 402 52.61 -33.49 -15.10
CA LEU A 402 53.98 -33.80 -14.60
C LEU A 402 54.60 -32.57 -13.84
N GLY A 403 55.40 -32.68 -12.77
CA GLY A 403 55.74 -33.81 -11.89
C GLY A 403 56.94 -33.55 -10.91
N ALA A 404 56.97 -34.27 -9.75
CA ALA A 404 58.10 -34.58 -8.83
C ALA A 404 58.91 -33.41 -8.15
N GLU A 405 59.75 -33.56 -7.08
CA GLU A 405 60.47 -34.70 -6.43
C GLU A 405 60.52 -34.65 -4.86
N LEU A 406 61.39 -35.45 -4.19
CA LEU A 406 61.38 -35.83 -2.74
C LEU A 406 62.66 -35.47 -1.90
N LEU A 407 62.56 -35.64 -0.55
CA LEU A 407 63.55 -36.10 0.50
C LEU A 407 63.47 -35.24 1.81
N ALA A 408 63.28 -35.71 3.06
CA ALA A 408 63.94 -36.73 3.93
C ALA A 408 65.20 -36.17 4.67
N LEU A 409 65.47 -36.27 6.00
CA LEU A 409 64.91 -36.88 7.26
C LEU A 409 65.34 -35.96 8.48
N ASN A 410 65.29 -36.21 9.82
CA ASN A 410 65.03 -37.35 10.74
C ASN A 410 64.62 -36.85 12.17
N VAL A 411 64.42 -37.72 13.18
CA VAL A 411 64.07 -37.39 14.61
C VAL A 411 64.83 -38.26 15.65
N PRO A 412 65.12 -37.74 16.87
CA PRO A 412 65.12 -38.53 18.12
C PRO A 412 64.35 -37.87 19.31
N VAL A 413 64.13 -38.58 20.42
CA VAL A 413 63.14 -38.27 21.49
C VAL A 413 63.68 -38.56 22.92
N ALA A 414 63.02 -38.03 23.96
CA ALA A 414 62.95 -38.46 25.39
C ALA A 414 63.66 -37.53 26.45
N PRO A 415 63.39 -37.66 27.79
CA PRO A 415 62.48 -36.70 28.47
C PRO A 415 62.81 -36.27 29.93
N ALA A 416 61.95 -35.38 30.50
CA ALA A 416 61.77 -35.05 31.95
C ALA A 416 62.91 -34.26 32.65
N ASP A 417 62.73 -33.50 33.75
CA ASP A 417 61.58 -33.19 34.62
C ASP A 417 61.80 -31.83 35.38
N VAL A 418 61.02 -31.52 36.46
CA VAL A 418 61.25 -30.52 37.57
C VAL A 418 60.46 -29.16 37.49
N PRO A 419 59.93 -28.57 38.61
CA PRO A 419 58.83 -27.58 38.59
C PRO A 419 59.17 -26.11 39.00
N VAL A 420 58.13 -25.26 39.08
CA VAL A 420 58.16 -23.77 39.07
C VAL A 420 57.75 -23.12 40.43
N PRO A 421 58.38 -22.01 40.88
CA PRO A 421 57.95 -21.21 42.04
C PRO A 421 56.98 -20.07 41.70
N SER A 422 56.18 -19.62 42.68
CA SER A 422 55.11 -18.61 42.52
C SER A 422 55.53 -17.17 42.83
N SER A 423 54.72 -16.18 42.40
CA SER A 423 54.88 -14.73 42.67
C SER A 423 53.53 -14.03 42.94
N PRO A 424 53.51 -12.84 43.59
CA PRO A 424 52.35 -12.31 44.31
C PRO A 424 51.32 -11.50 43.46
N PRO A 425 50.10 -11.22 44.00
CA PRO A 425 48.99 -10.63 43.24
C PRO A 425 49.04 -9.10 43.08
N ALA A 426 48.34 -8.61 42.06
CA ALA A 426 48.14 -7.18 41.78
C ALA A 426 46.98 -6.55 42.58
N ALA A 427 46.99 -5.22 42.71
CA ALA A 427 45.95 -4.46 43.41
C ALA A 427 44.63 -4.36 42.62
N ALA A 428 43.51 -4.23 43.34
CA ALA A 428 42.17 -4.15 42.75
C ALA A 428 41.83 -2.74 42.22
N PRO A 429 41.04 -2.62 41.12
CA PRO A 429 40.56 -1.34 40.61
C PRO A 429 39.42 -0.76 41.46
N ALA A 430 39.25 0.56 41.40
CA ALA A 430 38.15 1.27 42.06
C ALA A 430 36.78 0.97 41.39
N PRO A 431 35.66 0.99 42.14
CA PRO A 431 34.33 0.73 41.59
C PRO A 431 33.85 1.88 40.68
N PRO A 432 33.08 1.59 39.62
CA PRO A 432 32.46 2.62 38.79
C PRO A 432 31.34 3.34 39.56
N SER A 433 31.17 4.63 39.28
CA SER A 433 29.99 5.38 39.74
C SER A 433 28.70 4.77 39.18
N PRO A 434 27.59 4.75 39.94
CA PRO A 434 26.34 4.14 39.48
C PRO A 434 25.73 4.96 38.34
N SER A 435 25.78 4.42 37.13
CA SER A 435 24.89 4.87 36.05
C SER A 435 23.46 4.52 36.42
N VAL A 436 22.61 5.54 36.59
CA VAL A 436 21.17 5.35 36.69
C VAL A 436 20.71 4.74 35.37
N ARG A 437 20.28 3.48 35.41
CA ARG A 437 19.66 2.84 34.25
C ARG A 437 18.29 3.48 34.06
N ILE A 438 18.15 4.25 32.99
CA ILE A 438 16.83 4.60 32.46
C ILE A 438 16.21 3.29 31.96
N GLU A 439 15.04 2.94 32.49
CA GLU A 439 14.25 1.82 31.98
C GLU A 439 13.58 2.29 30.68
N THR A 440 13.97 1.69 29.56
CA THR A 440 13.57 2.17 28.23
C THR A 440 12.30 1.45 27.81
N LEU A 441 11.24 2.21 27.51
CA LEU A 441 9.95 1.66 27.11
C LEU A 441 9.74 1.80 25.60
N THR A 442 9.02 0.84 25.01
CA THR A 442 8.53 0.89 23.61
C THR A 442 7.14 1.50 23.49
N ARG A 443 6.45 1.70 24.62
CA ARG A 443 5.09 2.25 24.74
C ARG A 443 4.96 3.03 26.07
N PRO A 444 4.34 4.22 26.10
CA PRO A 444 4.05 4.92 27.34
C PRO A 444 3.11 4.09 28.24
N PRO A 445 3.39 3.93 29.54
CA PRO A 445 2.70 2.97 30.38
C PRO A 445 1.19 3.25 30.53
N TRP A 446 0.79 4.53 30.54
CA TRP A 446 -0.60 5.01 30.64
C TRP A 446 -1.42 4.93 29.34
N ARG A 447 -0.85 4.43 28.23
CA ARG A 447 -1.60 4.15 26.99
C ARG A 447 -1.68 2.64 26.82
N ASP A 448 -2.81 2.04 27.19
CA ASP A 448 -3.02 0.60 27.03
C ASP A 448 -2.74 0.13 25.59
N PRO A 449 -2.27 -1.11 25.41
CA PRO A 449 -2.23 -1.71 24.09
C PRO A 449 -3.68 -1.85 23.60
N SER A 450 -4.07 -1.03 22.62
CA SER A 450 -5.26 -1.28 21.79
C SER A 450 -5.31 -2.76 21.40
N ASP A 451 -6.45 -3.43 21.42
CA ASP A 451 -6.54 -4.77 20.81
C ASP A 451 -6.58 -4.64 19.27
N TYR A 452 -7.32 -3.63 18.80
CA TYR A 452 -7.53 -3.26 17.39
C TYR A 452 -6.26 -2.81 16.65
N ALA A 453 -6.23 -3.04 15.34
CA ALA A 453 -5.13 -2.67 14.44
C ALA A 453 -5.35 -1.32 13.71
N PHE A 454 -4.25 -0.69 13.31
CA PHE A 454 -4.28 0.53 12.48
C PHE A 454 -4.40 0.19 10.98
N VAL A 455 -4.96 1.09 10.17
CA VAL A 455 -5.17 0.91 8.71
C VAL A 455 -4.58 2.04 7.85
N LYS A 456 -4.16 1.71 6.61
CA LYS A 456 -3.65 2.67 5.58
C LYS A 456 -4.78 3.65 5.21
N VAL A 457 -4.56 4.97 5.43
CA VAL A 457 -5.63 5.97 5.69
C VAL A 457 -6.87 5.82 4.79
N PRO A 458 -7.98 5.30 5.34
CA PRO A 458 -9.27 5.31 4.66
C PRO A 458 -10.14 6.49 5.09
N CYS A 459 -9.85 7.13 6.24
CA CYS A 459 -10.68 8.20 6.82
C CYS A 459 -10.89 9.37 5.84
N GLY A 460 -9.84 9.85 5.20
CA GLY A 460 -9.89 10.95 4.21
C GLY A 460 -10.73 10.65 2.96
N ARG A 461 -11.01 9.37 2.65
CA ARG A 461 -11.93 8.94 1.58
C ARG A 461 -13.35 9.47 1.82
N CYS A 462 -13.77 9.55 3.08
CA CYS A 462 -15.11 9.99 3.48
C CYS A 462 -15.07 11.37 4.17
N HIS A 463 -14.01 11.67 4.91
CA HIS A 463 -13.83 12.89 5.71
C HIS A 463 -12.83 13.87 5.08
N ASN A 464 -12.95 14.10 3.77
CA ASN A 464 -12.02 14.94 2.98
C ASN A 464 -11.91 16.40 3.52
N SER A 465 -12.99 16.96 4.07
CA SER A 465 -12.95 18.27 4.79
C SER A 465 -12.10 18.24 6.06
N GLN A 466 -12.16 17.16 6.84
CA GLN A 466 -11.41 16.98 8.08
C GLN A 466 -9.95 16.70 7.79
N GLU A 467 -9.67 15.91 6.75
CA GLU A 467 -8.32 15.68 6.20
C GLU A 467 -7.66 17.01 5.77
N ARG A 468 -8.41 17.90 5.09
CA ARG A 468 -7.95 19.24 4.70
C ARG A 468 -7.69 20.18 5.87
N TRP A 469 -8.44 20.07 6.97
CA TRP A 469 -8.13 20.79 8.21
C TRP A 469 -6.87 20.20 8.87
N TRP A 470 -6.81 18.89 9.04
CA TRP A 470 -5.74 18.19 9.76
C TRP A 470 -4.36 18.43 9.15
N ARG A 471 -4.27 18.48 7.81
CA ARG A 471 -3.03 18.82 7.07
C ARG A 471 -2.51 20.24 7.30
N LYS A 472 -3.28 21.10 7.98
CA LYS A 472 -2.90 22.46 8.39
C LYS A 472 -2.80 22.60 9.91
N ASP A 473 -3.17 21.56 10.65
CA ASP A 473 -3.02 21.46 12.09
C ASP A 473 -1.64 20.90 12.49
N ALA A 474 -1.17 21.30 13.67
CA ALA A 474 0.16 20.98 14.18
C ALA A 474 0.41 19.46 14.32
N HIS A 475 -0.63 18.66 14.55
CA HIS A 475 -0.51 17.22 14.70
C HIS A 475 -0.03 16.50 13.43
N SER A 476 -0.31 17.03 12.24
CA SER A 476 0.11 16.40 10.98
C SER A 476 1.64 16.39 10.79
N GLY A 477 2.34 17.44 11.24
CA GLY A 477 3.78 17.61 11.05
C GLY A 477 4.67 16.87 12.05
N THR A 478 4.13 16.30 13.13
CA THR A 478 4.93 15.91 14.31
C THR A 478 5.99 14.84 14.07
N ALA A 479 5.84 13.98 13.05
CA ALA A 479 6.82 12.94 12.72
C ALA A 479 8.03 13.47 11.92
N LYS A 480 7.86 14.57 11.19
CA LYS A 480 8.88 15.09 10.25
C LYS A 480 10.22 15.43 10.91
N PRO A 481 10.27 16.07 12.12
CA PRO A 481 11.54 16.31 12.81
C PRO A 481 12.28 15.03 13.24
N PHE A 482 11.57 13.91 13.44
CA PHE A 482 12.20 12.62 13.76
C PHE A 482 12.79 11.98 12.50
N ARG A 483 12.05 11.91 11.37
CA ARG A 483 12.62 11.47 10.08
C ARG A 483 13.83 12.30 9.66
N ALA A 484 13.78 13.62 9.90
CA ALA A 484 14.85 14.55 9.57
C ALA A 484 16.04 14.56 10.56
N ASN A 485 16.07 13.68 11.57
CA ASN A 485 17.11 13.64 12.61
C ASN A 485 17.38 15.01 13.27
N ALA A 486 16.33 15.76 13.60
CA ALA A 486 16.46 17.08 14.22
C ALA A 486 17.30 16.99 15.52
N PRO A 487 18.31 17.85 15.74
CA PRO A 487 19.32 17.63 16.78
C PRO A 487 18.76 17.43 18.20
N ARG A 488 17.69 18.13 18.58
CA ARG A 488 17.05 17.97 19.90
C ARG A 488 16.30 16.65 20.03
N ASN A 489 15.76 16.11 18.95
CA ASN A 489 15.08 14.82 18.92
C ASN A 489 16.11 13.70 19.09
N VAL A 490 17.25 13.79 18.39
CA VAL A 490 18.41 12.88 18.55
C VAL A 490 18.92 12.92 20.00
N GLU A 491 19.15 14.11 20.57
CA GLU A 491 19.63 14.25 21.94
C GLU A 491 18.73 13.56 22.98
N ILE A 492 17.40 13.74 22.86
CA ILE A 492 16.43 13.10 23.76
C ILE A 492 16.35 11.59 23.50
N ALA A 493 16.34 11.15 22.24
CA ALA A 493 16.28 9.72 21.90
C ALA A 493 17.49 8.97 22.43
N GLU A 494 18.71 9.46 22.16
CA GLU A 494 19.95 8.85 22.63
C GLU A 494 20.07 8.89 24.16
N ALA A 495 19.61 9.98 24.81
CA ALA A 495 19.54 10.05 26.27
C ALA A 495 18.49 9.10 26.87
N TYR A 496 17.44 8.73 26.13
CA TYR A 496 16.48 7.67 26.48
C TYR A 496 16.91 6.27 25.99
N GLY A 497 18.09 6.13 25.39
CA GLY A 497 18.62 4.84 24.92
C GLY A 497 18.00 4.30 23.61
N VAL A 498 17.35 5.16 22.82
CA VAL A 498 16.86 4.85 21.47
C VAL A 498 17.82 5.45 20.45
N ALA A 499 18.25 4.68 19.45
CA ALA A 499 19.17 5.20 18.43
C ALA A 499 18.47 6.21 17.49
N ALA A 500 19.23 7.16 16.95
CA ALA A 500 18.72 8.17 16.01
C ALA A 500 17.99 7.55 14.79
N GLY A 501 18.51 6.44 14.26
CA GLY A 501 17.87 5.70 13.15
C GLY A 501 16.61 4.91 13.53
N ASP A 502 16.31 4.77 14.82
CA ASP A 502 15.15 4.02 15.31
C ASP A 502 14.01 4.94 15.81
N MET A 503 14.29 6.14 16.31
CA MET A 503 13.29 7.01 16.97
C MET A 503 12.05 7.38 16.12
N ALA A 504 12.11 7.21 14.80
CA ALA A 504 10.98 7.42 13.87
C ALA A 504 10.13 6.16 13.62
N LYS A 505 10.48 5.00 14.21
CA LYS A 505 9.79 3.71 14.02
C LYS A 505 8.61 3.56 15.00
N GLY A 506 7.56 2.90 14.53
CA GLY A 506 6.28 2.73 15.24
C GLY A 506 6.33 1.82 16.48
N ASP A 507 7.43 1.09 16.66
CA ASP A 507 7.75 0.29 17.84
C ASP A 507 8.51 1.08 18.93
N GLN A 508 8.81 2.37 18.72
CA GLN A 508 9.46 3.25 19.70
C GLN A 508 8.49 4.20 20.41
N VAL A 509 8.79 4.52 21.68
CA VAL A 509 7.96 5.42 22.52
C VAL A 509 7.68 6.78 21.88
N CYS A 510 8.65 7.36 21.15
CA CYS A 510 8.53 8.67 20.50
C CYS A 510 7.32 8.72 19.56
N MET A 511 7.08 7.65 18.81
CA MET A 511 6.03 7.58 17.80
C MET A 511 4.65 7.26 18.39
N TRP A 512 4.54 7.03 19.70
CA TRP A 512 3.24 7.03 20.40
C TRP A 512 2.64 8.42 20.56
N CYS A 513 3.47 9.46 20.64
CA CYS A 513 3.04 10.85 20.82
C CYS A 513 3.30 11.74 19.60
N HIS A 514 4.23 11.38 18.71
CA HIS A 514 4.59 12.18 17.53
C HIS A 514 4.23 11.51 16.19
N GLY A 515 3.63 10.33 16.21
CA GLY A 515 3.33 9.55 15.02
C GLY A 515 2.05 8.72 15.15
N THR A 516 1.69 8.04 14.07
CA THR A 516 0.60 7.05 14.01
C THR A 516 1.16 5.80 13.36
N PRO A 517 0.92 4.57 13.85
CA PRO A 517 1.43 3.37 13.18
C PRO A 517 0.69 3.14 11.86
N ALA A 518 1.35 2.52 10.88
CA ALA A 518 0.71 2.20 9.61
C ALA A 518 -0.32 1.07 9.75
N SER A 519 0.06 0.04 10.51
CA SER A 519 -0.70 -1.16 10.87
C SER A 519 -0.02 -1.86 12.08
N ARG A 520 -0.39 -3.10 12.39
CA ARG A 520 0.32 -3.98 13.34
C ARG A 520 0.86 -5.23 12.63
N PRO A 521 2.03 -5.76 13.02
CA PRO A 521 3.03 -5.19 13.93
C PRO A 521 4.01 -4.27 13.17
N SER A 522 3.56 -3.08 12.73
CA SER A 522 4.34 -2.27 11.79
C SER A 522 5.30 -1.28 12.47
N ARG A 523 6.54 -1.25 12.00
CA ARG A 523 7.50 -0.17 12.22
C ARG A 523 7.18 1.11 11.46
N LYS A 524 6.33 1.06 10.44
CA LYS A 524 5.99 2.22 9.61
C LYS A 524 5.13 3.21 10.41
N VAL A 525 5.40 4.49 10.22
CA VAL A 525 4.69 5.59 10.87
C VAL A 525 4.17 6.55 9.79
N ARG A 526 2.97 7.10 10.00
CA ARG A 526 2.33 8.06 9.08
C ARG A 526 2.99 9.45 9.18
N ALA A 527 2.53 10.41 8.38
CA ALA A 527 2.72 11.81 8.73
C ALA A 527 2.00 12.10 10.06
N GLY A 528 2.79 12.32 11.11
CA GLY A 528 2.34 12.79 12.42
C GLY A 528 1.26 12.00 13.15
N VAL A 529 0.56 12.69 14.04
CA VAL A 529 -0.59 12.24 14.82
C VAL A 529 -1.85 12.44 13.96
N GLY A 530 -2.26 11.39 13.26
CA GLY A 530 -3.43 11.37 12.37
C GLY A 530 -4.68 10.82 13.06
N CYS A 531 -5.79 10.78 12.31
CA CYS A 531 -7.14 10.45 12.78
C CYS A 531 -7.21 9.35 13.85
N GLN A 532 -6.53 8.22 13.61
CA GLN A 532 -6.58 7.01 14.45
C GLN A 532 -5.86 7.15 15.82
N ARG A 533 -5.09 8.23 16.06
CA ARG A 533 -4.56 8.53 17.40
C ARG A 533 -5.58 9.20 18.32
N CYS A 534 -6.61 9.83 17.75
CA CYS A 534 -7.71 10.44 18.48
C CYS A 534 -8.96 9.55 18.46
N HIS A 535 -9.32 9.02 17.29
CA HIS A 535 -10.51 8.19 17.08
C HIS A 535 -10.29 6.68 17.33
N GLY A 536 -9.11 6.25 17.72
CA GLY A 536 -8.81 4.82 17.91
C GLY A 536 -8.36 4.12 16.63
N ALA A 537 -7.89 2.87 16.75
CA ALA A 537 -7.28 2.13 15.66
C ALA A 537 -8.35 1.53 14.73
N GLY A 538 -8.24 1.82 13.43
CA GLY A 538 -9.40 1.79 12.53
C GLY A 538 -9.72 0.50 11.78
N ALA A 539 -9.00 -0.61 12.01
CA ALA A 539 -9.22 -1.83 11.23
C ALA A 539 -10.65 -2.38 11.36
N ASP A 540 -11.10 -2.58 12.59
CA ASP A 540 -12.30 -3.35 12.88
C ASP A 540 -13.58 -2.50 12.77
N TYR A 541 -13.50 -1.19 13.05
CA TYR A 541 -14.66 -0.30 12.99
C TYR A 541 -14.94 0.33 11.62
N LEU A 542 -13.99 0.36 10.67
CA LEU A 542 -14.10 1.16 9.45
C LEU A 542 -15.28 0.75 8.55
N GLU A 543 -15.35 -0.52 8.17
CA GLU A 543 -16.43 -1.01 7.30
C GLU A 543 -17.79 -0.91 8.01
N PRO A 544 -17.93 -1.31 9.30
CA PRO A 544 -19.12 -1.01 10.11
C PRO A 544 -19.46 0.49 10.20
N HIS A 545 -18.49 1.40 10.15
CA HIS A 545 -18.74 2.84 10.15
C HIS A 545 -19.38 3.32 8.82
N GLU A 546 -18.96 2.77 7.68
CA GLU A 546 -19.55 3.07 6.36
C GLU A 546 -20.91 2.37 6.17
N THR A 547 -21.13 1.19 6.75
CA THR A 547 -22.28 0.31 6.45
C THR A 547 -23.36 0.21 7.52
N ILE A 548 -23.01 0.26 8.82
CA ILE A 548 -23.93 0.11 9.96
C ILE A 548 -24.08 1.45 10.72
N GLY A 549 -23.00 2.22 10.80
CA GLY A 549 -22.94 3.56 11.36
C GLY A 549 -22.35 3.64 12.77
N TYR A 550 -22.04 4.88 13.16
CA TYR A 550 -21.24 5.28 14.33
C TYR A 550 -21.45 4.48 15.62
N ALA A 551 -22.69 4.13 15.98
CA ALA A 551 -22.96 3.46 17.26
C ALA A 551 -22.32 2.06 17.33
N ALA A 552 -22.36 1.28 16.24
CA ALA A 552 -21.74 -0.03 16.18
C ALA A 552 -20.20 0.03 16.09
N SER A 553 -19.65 1.17 15.64
CA SER A 553 -18.21 1.40 15.58
C SER A 553 -17.55 1.50 16.96
N LEU A 554 -18.30 1.93 18.01
CA LEU A 554 -17.76 2.12 19.36
C LEU A 554 -17.28 0.80 19.99
N ASP A 555 -18.09 -0.26 19.85
CA ASP A 555 -17.75 -1.61 20.32
C ASP A 555 -16.60 -2.27 19.53
N LEU A 556 -16.09 -1.60 18.49
CA LEU A 556 -15.05 -2.07 17.55
C LEU A 556 -13.82 -1.14 17.55
N GLY A 557 -13.63 -0.37 18.63
CA GLY A 557 -12.43 0.43 18.84
C GLY A 557 -12.50 1.91 18.43
N LEU A 558 -13.66 2.41 17.99
CA LEU A 558 -13.86 3.84 17.75
C LEU A 558 -13.95 4.60 19.09
N THR A 559 -13.03 5.52 19.35
CA THR A 559 -13.06 6.37 20.54
C THR A 559 -14.25 7.34 20.48
N ASP A 560 -15.12 7.31 21.49
CA ASP A 560 -16.21 8.28 21.62
C ASP A 560 -15.72 9.63 22.15
N LEU A 561 -15.17 10.46 21.25
CA LEU A 561 -14.74 11.83 21.57
C LEU A 561 -15.91 12.80 21.85
N ARG A 562 -17.15 12.32 21.99
CA ARG A 562 -18.29 13.09 22.51
C ARG A 562 -18.38 12.99 24.04
N ASP A 563 -17.76 11.98 24.64
CA ASP A 563 -17.56 11.89 26.09
C ASP A 563 -16.34 12.73 26.50
N PRO A 564 -16.50 13.78 27.33
CA PRO A 564 -15.39 14.60 27.81
C PRO A 564 -14.32 13.82 28.58
N ALA A 565 -14.66 12.69 29.22
CA ALA A 565 -13.68 11.84 29.91
C ALA A 565 -12.78 11.12 28.90
N MET A 566 -13.36 10.50 27.87
CA MET A 566 -12.60 9.85 26.79
C MET A 566 -11.80 10.86 25.97
N GLN A 567 -12.36 12.04 25.68
CA GLN A 567 -11.67 13.13 25.00
C GLN A 567 -10.48 13.65 25.83
N ALA A 568 -10.67 13.88 27.13
CA ALA A 568 -9.60 14.29 28.04
C ALA A 568 -8.49 13.24 28.14
N ALA A 569 -8.83 11.97 28.35
CA ALA A 569 -7.88 10.87 28.43
C ALA A 569 -7.03 10.72 27.15
N THR A 570 -7.68 10.90 25.99
CA THR A 570 -7.05 10.84 24.67
C THR A 570 -5.99 11.92 24.49
N CYS A 571 -6.31 13.19 24.78
CA CYS A 571 -5.37 14.30 24.67
C CYS A 571 -4.28 14.24 25.75
N ALA A 572 -4.63 13.96 27.01
CA ALA A 572 -3.67 13.73 28.09
C ALA A 572 -2.70 12.59 27.75
N GLY A 573 -3.12 11.60 26.95
CA GLY A 573 -2.27 10.52 26.45
C GLY A 573 -1.01 10.95 25.70
N CYS A 574 -0.92 12.22 25.24
CA CYS A 574 0.29 12.83 24.68
C CYS A 574 0.71 14.13 25.40
N HIS A 575 -0.26 14.91 25.91
CA HIS A 575 0.00 16.23 26.52
C HIS A 575 0.19 16.20 28.05
N TYR A 576 0.15 15.02 28.68
CA TYR A 576 0.52 14.85 30.09
C TYR A 576 1.45 13.64 30.24
N ILE A 577 2.76 13.91 30.19
CA ILE A 577 3.84 12.90 30.19
C ILE A 577 4.35 12.72 31.61
N THR A 578 4.15 11.53 32.17
CA THR A 578 4.61 11.17 33.53
C THR A 578 5.75 10.16 33.57
N ASP A 579 6.33 9.80 32.41
CA ASP A 579 7.46 8.87 32.27
C ASP A 579 8.75 9.49 32.83
N PRO A 580 9.34 8.97 33.92
CA PRO A 580 10.53 9.57 34.54
C PRO A 580 11.78 9.48 33.66
N GLY A 581 11.87 8.50 32.77
CA GLY A 581 12.97 8.31 31.84
C GLY A 581 12.96 9.35 30.72
N LEU A 582 11.79 9.60 30.11
CA LEU A 582 11.63 10.64 29.08
C LEU A 582 11.95 12.02 29.67
N VAL A 583 11.47 12.30 30.88
CA VAL A 583 11.77 13.55 31.58
C VAL A 583 13.26 13.67 31.91
N ALA A 584 13.92 12.59 32.37
CA ALA A 584 15.36 12.57 32.61
C ALA A 584 16.20 12.72 31.32
N ALA A 585 15.69 12.24 30.19
CA ALA A 585 16.24 12.46 28.86
C ALA A 585 16.01 13.90 28.33
N GLY A 586 15.20 14.71 29.00
CA GLY A 586 14.91 16.10 28.64
C GLY A 586 13.69 16.30 27.74
N HIS A 587 12.77 15.35 27.70
CA HIS A 587 11.44 15.52 27.10
C HIS A 587 10.58 16.45 27.97
N PRO A 588 9.79 17.38 27.38
CA PRO A 588 8.86 18.21 28.14
C PRO A 588 7.71 17.38 28.74
N VAL A 589 7.21 17.74 29.92
CA VAL A 589 6.10 17.03 30.58
C VAL A 589 4.71 17.38 30.04
N GLY A 590 4.59 18.52 29.35
CA GLY A 590 3.30 19.09 28.90
C GLY A 590 2.95 20.44 29.51
N ASP A 591 3.82 21.01 30.36
CA ASP A 591 3.62 22.32 31.00
C ASP A 591 3.19 23.40 29.99
N GLY A 592 2.03 24.01 30.22
CA GLY A 592 1.42 25.00 29.32
C GLY A 592 0.40 24.43 28.30
N PHE A 593 0.10 23.12 28.33
CA PHE A 593 -1.08 22.58 27.65
C PHE A 593 -2.35 22.85 28.48
N GLU A 594 -3.02 23.96 28.18
CA GLU A 594 -4.31 24.30 28.76
C GLU A 594 -5.46 23.72 27.91
N MET A 595 -5.98 22.55 28.28
CA MET A 595 -7.08 21.87 27.58
C MET A 595 -8.24 22.82 27.23
N ARG A 596 -8.62 23.68 28.18
CA ARG A 596 -9.71 24.66 28.05
C ARG A 596 -9.63 25.53 26.79
N SER A 597 -8.42 25.97 26.42
CA SER A 597 -8.17 26.81 25.24
C SER A 597 -7.70 25.99 24.04
N ARG A 598 -6.96 24.90 24.26
CA ARG A 598 -6.42 24.06 23.17
C ARG A 598 -7.46 23.27 22.40
N ILE A 599 -8.64 23.04 22.97
CA ILE A 599 -9.73 22.41 22.22
C ILE A 599 -10.27 23.28 21.07
N ASP A 600 -10.13 24.62 21.16
CA ASP A 600 -10.55 25.53 20.09
C ASP A 600 -9.60 25.55 18.89
N ASP A 601 -8.36 25.06 19.04
CA ASP A 601 -7.45 24.81 17.92
C ASP A 601 -7.95 23.62 17.05
N ILE A 602 -8.70 22.68 17.65
CA ILE A 602 -9.14 21.41 17.04
C ILE A 602 -10.62 21.47 16.64
N VAL A 603 -10.96 22.27 15.61
CA VAL A 603 -12.34 22.39 15.09
C VAL A 603 -12.42 22.00 13.62
N HIS A 604 -12.76 20.73 13.36
CA HIS A 604 -12.92 20.16 12.01
C HIS A 604 -14.35 19.69 11.68
N TRP A 605 -15.29 19.82 12.61
CA TRP A 605 -16.71 19.48 12.42
C TRP A 605 -17.47 20.65 11.78
N GLY A 606 -17.52 20.68 10.44
CA GLY A 606 -18.35 21.64 9.69
C GLY A 606 -19.81 21.20 9.57
N ALA A 607 -20.72 22.18 9.46
CA ALA A 607 -22.17 21.96 9.31
C ALA A 607 -22.59 21.14 8.07
N ALA A 608 -21.68 20.89 7.13
CA ALA A 608 -21.92 20.14 5.90
C ALA A 608 -22.41 18.69 6.12
N PHE A 609 -22.21 18.10 7.31
CA PHE A 609 -22.66 16.74 7.65
C PHE A 609 -24.01 16.68 8.37
N GLY A 610 -24.80 17.76 8.36
CA GLY A 610 -26.22 17.75 8.75
C GLY A 610 -26.50 17.49 10.24
N ARG A 611 -25.47 17.48 11.10
CA ARG A 611 -25.61 17.48 12.55
C ARG A 611 -25.22 18.86 13.07
N GLU A 612 -26.06 19.46 13.91
CA GLU A 612 -25.67 20.65 14.65
C GLU A 612 -24.43 20.33 15.48
N THR A 613 -23.44 21.22 15.42
CA THR A 613 -22.21 21.10 16.20
C THR A 613 -22.58 21.37 17.66
N GLN A 614 -22.78 20.31 18.45
CA GLN A 614 -22.94 20.49 19.91
C GLN A 614 -21.69 21.22 20.43
N PRO A 615 -21.86 22.39 21.08
CA PRO A 615 -20.72 23.17 21.54
C PRO A 615 -20.00 22.38 22.62
N VAL A 616 -18.67 22.22 22.48
CA VAL A 616 -17.86 21.53 23.49
C VAL A 616 -17.91 22.30 24.80
N ASP A 617 -18.31 21.61 25.87
CA ASP A 617 -18.25 22.16 27.22
C ASP A 617 -16.79 22.20 27.68
N ARG A 618 -16.17 23.37 27.53
CA ARG A 618 -14.77 23.64 27.91
C ARG A 618 -14.53 23.58 29.41
N ASP A 619 -15.58 23.75 30.23
CA ASP A 619 -15.48 23.68 31.70
C ASP A 619 -15.43 22.22 32.13
N LEU A 620 -16.36 21.41 31.61
CA LEU A 620 -16.43 19.97 31.83
C LEU A 620 -15.21 19.23 31.27
N LEU A 621 -14.75 19.58 30.06
CA LEU A 621 -13.55 18.97 29.45
C LEU A 621 -12.26 19.33 30.22
N ALA A 622 -12.15 20.56 30.72
CA ALA A 622 -11.02 20.96 31.56
C ALA A 622 -11.05 20.23 32.92
N ALA A 623 -12.22 20.06 33.53
CA ALA A 623 -12.38 19.28 34.76
C ALA A 623 -12.01 17.80 34.55
N ALA A 624 -12.46 17.18 33.45
CA ALA A 624 -12.11 15.81 33.08
C ALA A 624 -10.59 15.65 32.85
N TYR A 625 -9.94 16.62 32.21
CA TYR A 625 -8.48 16.62 32.03
C TYR A 625 -7.74 16.74 33.37
N ALA A 626 -8.22 17.58 34.29
CA ALA A 626 -7.68 17.68 35.64
C ALA A 626 -7.82 16.37 36.44
N THR A 627 -8.92 15.63 36.26
CA THR A 627 -9.09 14.28 36.83
C THR A 627 -8.04 13.31 36.27
N VAL A 628 -7.89 13.22 34.95
CA VAL A 628 -6.88 12.33 34.32
C VAL A 628 -5.45 12.69 34.75
N ALA A 629 -5.14 13.97 34.94
CA ALA A 629 -3.85 14.41 35.47
C ALA A 629 -3.65 13.99 36.94
N ALA A 630 -4.68 14.12 37.78
CA ALA A 630 -4.64 13.69 39.18
C ALA A 630 -4.47 12.16 39.32
N ASP A 631 -5.21 11.38 38.53
CA ASP A 631 -5.18 9.91 38.54
C ASP A 631 -3.82 9.34 38.10
N ARG A 632 -3.10 10.04 37.22
CA ARG A 632 -1.75 9.69 36.77
C ARG A 632 -0.63 10.15 37.72
N GLY A 633 -0.97 10.96 38.73
CA GLY A 633 0.00 11.60 39.63
C GLY A 633 0.78 12.75 38.97
N PRO A 634 1.47 13.58 39.77
CA PRO A 634 2.18 14.75 39.26
C PRO A 634 3.31 14.35 38.32
N ALA A 635 3.46 15.12 37.24
CA ALA A 635 4.58 14.98 36.32
C ALA A 635 5.95 15.03 37.05
N PRO A 636 6.90 14.14 36.73
CA PRO A 636 8.23 14.17 37.34
C PRO A 636 8.92 15.51 37.13
N VAL A 637 9.53 16.07 38.17
CA VAL A 637 10.40 17.23 38.02
C VAL A 637 11.73 16.76 37.43
N ALA A 638 12.12 17.31 36.29
CA ALA A 638 13.42 17.00 35.68
C ALA A 638 14.56 17.35 36.64
N ALA A 639 15.30 16.33 37.09
CA ALA A 639 16.52 16.52 37.86
C ALA A 639 17.51 17.31 37.00
N ALA A 640 17.85 18.53 37.43
CA ALA A 640 18.61 19.48 36.62
C ALA A 640 19.97 18.89 36.18
N ARG A 641 20.02 18.44 34.92
CA ARG A 641 21.22 17.90 34.28
C ARG A 641 22.30 18.99 34.29
N GLN A 642 23.31 18.86 35.15
CA GLN A 642 24.39 19.85 35.19
C GLN A 642 25.02 19.95 33.80
N PRO A 643 25.23 21.17 33.27
CA PRO A 643 25.80 21.34 31.94
C PRO A 643 27.20 20.73 31.92
N SER A 644 27.40 19.73 31.08
CA SER A 644 28.70 19.10 30.87
C SER A 644 29.66 20.14 30.31
N THR A 645 30.51 20.71 31.17
CA THR A 645 31.53 21.69 30.77
C THR A 645 32.46 21.05 29.75
N ALA A 646 32.40 21.48 28.50
CA ALA A 646 33.29 21.01 27.46
C ALA A 646 34.74 21.29 27.88
N ALA A 647 35.54 20.23 27.99
CA ALA A 647 36.96 20.36 28.28
C ALA A 647 37.65 21.06 27.09
N PRO A 648 38.58 22.02 27.34
CA PRO A 648 39.29 22.69 26.25
C PRO A 648 40.16 21.69 25.47
N PRO A 649 40.30 21.86 24.14
CA PRO A 649 41.03 20.90 23.30
C PRO A 649 42.52 20.85 23.68
N THR A 650 43.02 19.63 23.89
CA THR A 650 44.45 19.39 24.15
C THR A 650 45.26 19.60 22.87
N PRO A 651 46.43 20.27 22.91
CA PRO A 651 47.26 20.46 21.71
C PRO A 651 47.74 19.15 21.09
N ALA A 652 47.75 19.07 19.76
CA ALA A 652 48.19 17.88 19.04
C ALA A 652 49.70 17.64 19.17
N ALA A 653 50.08 16.42 19.57
CA ALA A 653 51.44 15.91 19.45
C ALA A 653 51.64 15.24 18.08
N ALA A 654 52.84 15.37 17.50
CA ALA A 654 53.09 15.06 16.09
C ALA A 654 53.26 13.56 15.77
N VAL A 655 52.88 13.20 14.55
CA VAL A 655 53.07 11.87 13.93
C VAL A 655 54.29 11.89 13.00
N PRO A 656 55.11 10.82 13.00
CA PRO A 656 55.85 10.40 11.81
C PRO A 656 55.27 9.10 11.22
N ALA A 657 55.13 9.04 9.88
CA ALA A 657 54.81 7.82 9.13
C ALA A 657 56.05 6.91 8.99
N ALA A 658 56.02 5.66 8.52
CA ALA A 658 55.01 4.87 7.78
C ALA A 658 55.10 3.37 8.22
N ALA A 659 54.54 2.32 7.60
CA ALA A 659 53.93 2.13 6.27
C ALA A 659 52.91 0.96 6.25
N SER A 660 52.55 0.48 5.05
CA SER A 660 51.46 -0.47 4.77
C SER A 660 51.82 -1.96 4.91
N ALA A 661 50.81 -2.77 5.34
CA ALA A 661 50.30 -4.03 4.73
C ALA A 661 51.29 -5.17 4.33
N PRO A 662 50.94 -6.47 4.53
CA PRO A 662 49.63 -7.02 4.14
C PRO A 662 49.01 -8.10 5.07
N GLN A 663 47.95 -8.73 4.55
CA GLN A 663 47.23 -9.91 5.08
C GLN A 663 48.15 -11.18 5.10
N GLN A 664 47.80 -12.38 5.60
CA GLN A 664 46.48 -13.04 5.72
C GLN A 664 46.58 -14.34 6.58
N THR A 665 45.41 -14.91 6.92
CA THR A 665 45.08 -16.34 7.16
C THR A 665 44.68 -16.81 8.57
N SER A 666 43.95 -17.93 8.60
CA SER A 666 43.20 -18.50 9.73
C SER A 666 43.74 -19.85 10.20
N VAL A 667 43.64 -20.16 11.49
CA VAL A 667 43.68 -21.55 12.02
C VAL A 667 42.63 -21.73 13.12
N ARG A 668 41.92 -22.87 13.12
CA ARG A 668 41.12 -23.38 14.25
C ARG A 668 41.94 -24.36 15.09
N ALA A 669 41.75 -24.37 16.40
CA ALA A 669 42.08 -25.52 17.25
C ALA A 669 41.16 -25.56 18.49
N ASP A 670 40.65 -26.75 18.83
CA ASP A 670 39.72 -26.95 19.96
C ASP A 670 40.44 -27.14 21.31
N THR A 671 39.70 -26.99 22.40
CA THR A 671 39.98 -27.73 23.65
C THR A 671 38.67 -28.24 24.27
N ARG A 672 38.71 -29.39 24.96
CA ARG A 672 37.51 -30.19 25.30
C ARG A 672 37.35 -30.41 26.82
N LEU A 673 36.08 -30.56 27.22
CA LEU A 673 35.62 -31.43 28.33
C LEU A 673 36.02 -30.98 29.76
N PRO A 674 35.43 -31.52 30.86
CA PRO A 674 34.68 -32.77 31.02
C PRO A 674 33.17 -32.66 31.30
N ALA A 675 32.50 -33.81 31.19
CA ALA A 675 31.08 -34.02 31.52
C ALA A 675 30.92 -35.09 32.62
N ALA A 676 29.82 -35.03 33.37
CA ALA A 676 29.45 -36.01 34.40
C ALA A 676 28.13 -36.72 34.05
N ARG A 677 27.90 -37.91 34.64
CA ARG A 677 26.93 -38.90 34.13
C ARG A 677 25.47 -38.71 34.56
N ALA A 678 24.61 -39.00 33.59
CA ALA A 678 23.28 -39.63 33.63
C ALA A 678 22.92 -40.50 34.86
N PRO A 679 21.62 -40.83 35.01
CA PRO A 679 21.19 -42.15 34.52
C PRO A 679 19.96 -42.11 33.58
N ALA A 680 19.68 -43.24 32.92
CA ALA A 680 18.57 -43.41 31.98
C ALA A 680 17.96 -44.82 32.06
N ARG A 681 16.69 -44.95 31.64
CA ARG A 681 15.97 -46.15 31.13
C ARG A 681 14.49 -45.75 30.98
N SER A 682 13.65 -46.25 30.08
CA SER A 682 13.68 -47.08 28.86
C SER A 682 12.18 -47.35 28.53
N PRO A 683 11.79 -47.88 27.35
CA PRO A 683 10.61 -47.35 26.66
C PRO A 683 9.39 -48.30 26.57
N THR A 684 8.24 -47.77 26.11
CA THR A 684 7.23 -48.56 25.36
C THR A 684 6.27 -47.68 24.52
N THR A 685 6.04 -48.12 23.28
CA THR A 685 4.84 -48.00 22.40
C THR A 685 3.75 -46.91 22.62
N GLY A 686 3.34 -46.26 21.52
CA GLY A 686 1.99 -45.65 21.36
C GLY A 686 0.87 -46.69 21.15
N PRO A 687 -0.34 -46.34 20.64
CA PRO A 687 -0.63 -45.28 19.67
C PRO A 687 -1.80 -44.33 20.03
N GLY A 688 -2.13 -43.36 19.17
CA GLY A 688 -3.41 -42.61 19.23
C GLY A 688 -3.41 -41.27 18.48
N ARG A 689 -4.33 -41.10 17.52
CA ARG A 689 -4.59 -39.83 16.81
C ARG A 689 -5.81 -39.12 17.45
N PRO A 690 -5.71 -37.85 17.89
CA PRO A 690 -6.88 -37.09 18.32
C PRO A 690 -7.68 -36.56 17.12
N THR A 691 -9.01 -36.66 17.20
CA THR A 691 -9.98 -35.99 16.31
C THR A 691 -10.30 -34.57 16.82
N PRO A 692 -10.77 -33.65 15.96
CA PRO A 692 -11.16 -32.30 16.38
C PRO A 692 -12.39 -32.30 17.30
N PRO A 693 -12.58 -31.26 18.13
CA PRO A 693 -13.74 -31.13 19.03
C PRO A 693 -15.04 -30.89 18.25
N ALA A 694 -16.15 -31.38 18.80
CA ALA A 694 -17.46 -31.30 18.18
C ALA A 694 -18.10 -29.90 18.29
N ARG A 695 -18.99 -29.56 17.34
CA ARG A 695 -19.86 -28.37 17.42
C ARG A 695 -20.78 -28.49 18.65
N ALA A 696 -20.73 -27.50 19.54
CA ALA A 696 -21.76 -27.32 20.57
C ALA A 696 -23.06 -26.82 19.92
N ALA A 697 -24.20 -27.39 20.33
CA ALA A 697 -25.50 -26.95 19.84
C ALA A 697 -25.95 -25.67 20.55
N VAL A 698 -26.20 -24.60 19.79
CA VAL A 698 -26.78 -23.36 20.32
C VAL A 698 -28.25 -23.58 20.65
N GLN A 699 -28.61 -23.53 21.93
CA GLN A 699 -30.02 -23.51 22.34
C GLN A 699 -30.61 -22.12 22.06
N ALA A 700 -31.79 -22.08 21.42
CA ALA A 700 -32.47 -20.84 21.08
C ALA A 700 -33.06 -20.16 22.33
N VAL A 701 -32.36 -19.16 22.87
CA VAL A 701 -32.89 -18.27 23.91
C VAL A 701 -33.94 -17.35 23.28
N ARG A 702 -35.18 -17.44 23.74
CA ARG A 702 -36.28 -16.57 23.28
C ARG A 702 -36.10 -15.17 23.86
N PRO A 703 -36.25 -14.08 23.06
CA PRO A 703 -36.23 -12.73 23.59
C PRO A 703 -37.42 -12.49 24.54
N PRO A 704 -37.26 -11.69 25.61
CA PRO A 704 -38.36 -11.32 26.49
C PRO A 704 -39.37 -10.43 25.75
N ARG A 705 -40.66 -10.59 26.08
CA ARG A 705 -41.72 -9.71 25.55
C ARG A 705 -41.58 -8.30 26.15
N SER A 706 -41.41 -7.29 25.30
CA SER A 706 -41.51 -5.88 25.72
C SER A 706 -42.87 -5.60 26.36
N ALA A 707 -42.88 -5.02 27.55
CA ALA A 707 -44.09 -4.55 28.19
C ALA A 707 -44.58 -3.25 27.51
N ALA A 708 -45.90 -3.10 27.36
CA ALA A 708 -46.49 -1.88 26.83
C ALA A 708 -46.44 -0.75 27.87
N VAL A 709 -46.11 0.47 27.43
CA VAL A 709 -46.17 1.70 28.23
C VAL A 709 -47.29 2.60 27.67
N PRO A 710 -48.14 3.25 28.50
CA PRO A 710 -49.30 4.00 28.02
C PRO A 710 -48.93 5.30 27.28
N GLY A 711 -49.79 5.71 26.34
CA GLY A 711 -49.59 6.92 25.53
C GLY A 711 -49.96 8.23 26.23
N LEU A 712 -49.40 9.33 25.72
CA LEU A 712 -49.70 10.73 26.07
C LEU A 712 -49.90 11.57 24.79
N PRO A 713 -50.47 12.80 24.86
CA PRO A 713 -51.46 13.23 23.88
C PRO A 713 -50.93 13.92 22.61
N ALA A 714 -51.78 13.92 21.57
CA ALA A 714 -51.49 14.49 20.26
C ALA A 714 -51.55 16.04 20.24
N SER A 715 -50.39 16.68 20.12
CA SER A 715 -50.26 18.13 19.86
C SER A 715 -50.61 18.48 18.41
N ARG A 716 -51.74 19.16 18.20
CA ARG A 716 -52.21 19.61 16.87
C ARG A 716 -51.48 20.89 16.40
N SER A 717 -50.43 20.74 15.60
CA SER A 717 -49.89 21.84 14.78
C SER A 717 -50.39 21.76 13.34
N ARG A 718 -50.94 22.86 12.82
CA ARG A 718 -51.50 22.94 11.46
C ARG A 718 -50.44 23.37 10.46
N LEU A 719 -50.04 22.49 9.54
CA LEU A 719 -49.34 22.89 8.32
C LEU A 719 -50.30 22.90 7.13
N ARG A 720 -50.14 23.89 6.23
CA ARG A 720 -51.05 24.15 5.12
C ARG A 720 -50.77 23.18 3.96
N SER A 721 -51.83 22.62 3.38
CA SER A 721 -51.74 21.81 2.17
C SER A 721 -51.19 22.61 0.99
N ARG A 722 -50.08 22.16 0.39
CA ARG A 722 -49.87 22.32 -1.05
C ARG A 722 -50.58 21.16 -1.76
N ARG A 723 -51.23 21.43 -2.89
CA ARG A 723 -51.91 20.39 -3.68
C ARG A 723 -50.88 19.46 -4.30
N THR A 724 -50.90 18.18 -3.95
CA THR A 724 -50.47 17.12 -4.85
C THR A 724 -51.43 17.04 -6.04
N PRO A 725 -50.98 16.62 -7.23
CA PRO A 725 -51.88 16.09 -8.26
C PRO A 725 -52.65 14.89 -7.71
N ALA A 726 -53.84 14.62 -8.26
CA ALA A 726 -54.53 13.39 -7.91
C ALA A 726 -53.72 12.18 -8.40
N LEU A 727 -53.46 11.23 -7.51
CA LEU A 727 -53.05 9.89 -7.93
C LEU A 727 -54.16 9.28 -8.78
N VAL A 728 -53.80 8.73 -9.94
CA VAL A 728 -54.65 7.76 -10.62
C VAL A 728 -54.83 6.58 -9.67
N ALA A 729 -56.04 6.02 -9.58
CA ALA A 729 -56.29 4.86 -8.74
C ALA A 729 -55.50 3.66 -9.29
N ASP A 730 -54.54 3.18 -8.51
CA ASP A 730 -53.61 2.11 -8.88
C ASP A 730 -54.35 0.76 -9.00
N PRO A 731 -54.45 0.17 -10.20
CA PRO A 731 -55.26 -1.03 -10.43
C PRO A 731 -54.51 -2.31 -10.04
N GLY A 732 -54.34 -2.54 -8.73
CA GLY A 732 -54.06 -3.87 -8.19
C GLY A 732 -52.66 -4.12 -7.63
N LEU A 733 -52.07 -3.18 -6.89
CA LEU A 733 -50.89 -3.40 -6.04
C LEU A 733 -51.21 -3.67 -4.56
N ASP A 734 -52.27 -4.45 -4.29
CA ASP A 734 -52.49 -5.03 -2.95
C ASP A 734 -51.36 -5.99 -2.55
N GLU A 735 -51.00 -5.94 -1.26
CA GLU A 735 -49.88 -6.68 -0.64
C GLU A 735 -49.98 -8.20 -0.87
N LEU A 736 -48.98 -8.79 -1.53
CA LEU A 736 -48.90 -10.23 -1.72
C LEU A 736 -48.65 -10.95 -0.38
N ARG A 737 -49.63 -11.76 0.03
CA ARG A 737 -49.55 -12.61 1.22
C ARG A 737 -49.57 -14.08 0.77
N PRO A 738 -48.41 -14.71 0.52
CA PRO A 738 -48.35 -16.14 0.22
C PRO A 738 -48.86 -16.95 1.41
N ASP A 739 -49.44 -18.13 1.16
CA ASP A 739 -49.86 -19.04 2.23
C ASP A 739 -48.60 -19.54 2.98
N PRO A 740 -48.49 -19.37 4.31
CA PRO A 740 -47.34 -19.86 5.07
C PRO A 740 -47.20 -21.40 5.09
N ASN A 741 -48.12 -22.15 4.47
CA ASN A 741 -48.09 -23.60 4.30
C ASN A 741 -48.05 -24.04 2.82
N GLY A 742 -48.08 -23.10 1.85
CA GLY A 742 -48.06 -23.39 0.42
C GLY A 742 -46.68 -23.83 -0.09
N SER A 743 -46.63 -24.39 -1.29
CA SER A 743 -45.38 -24.78 -1.95
C SER A 743 -44.61 -23.57 -2.51
N VAL A 744 -43.33 -23.78 -2.80
CA VAL A 744 -42.49 -22.77 -3.47
C VAL A 744 -42.97 -22.58 -4.91
N GLU A 745 -43.31 -23.66 -5.61
CA GLU A 745 -43.93 -23.64 -6.95
C GLU A 745 -45.24 -22.85 -6.98
N GLU A 746 -46.17 -23.10 -6.03
CA GLU A 746 -47.43 -22.35 -5.94
C GLU A 746 -47.18 -20.84 -5.74
N THR A 747 -46.18 -20.48 -4.93
CA THR A 747 -45.79 -19.08 -4.71
C THR A 747 -45.18 -18.45 -5.97
N LEU A 748 -44.39 -19.21 -6.74
CA LEU A 748 -43.78 -18.75 -7.99
C LEU A 748 -44.81 -18.63 -9.13
N ASP A 749 -45.81 -19.51 -9.18
CA ASP A 749 -46.92 -19.43 -10.13
C ASP A 749 -47.76 -18.17 -9.92
N VAL A 750 -48.14 -17.87 -8.67
CA VAL A 750 -48.86 -16.62 -8.31
C VAL A 750 -48.03 -15.37 -8.64
N LEU A 751 -46.70 -15.41 -8.46
CA LEU A 751 -45.81 -14.32 -8.86
C LEU A 751 -45.75 -14.15 -10.38
N ARG A 752 -45.69 -15.24 -11.15
CA ARG A 752 -45.71 -15.19 -12.63
C ARG A 752 -47.00 -14.56 -13.15
N GLU A 753 -48.16 -15.02 -12.69
CA GLU A 753 -49.45 -14.46 -13.12
C GLU A 753 -49.58 -12.97 -12.79
N ARG A 754 -49.08 -12.53 -11.61
CA ARG A 754 -49.07 -11.12 -11.22
C ARG A 754 -48.16 -10.28 -12.12
N ILE A 755 -46.99 -10.81 -12.51
CA ILE A 755 -46.06 -10.14 -13.43
C ILE A 755 -46.65 -10.05 -14.84
N GLU A 756 -47.26 -11.12 -15.35
CA GLU A 756 -47.94 -11.13 -16.66
C GLU A 756 -49.12 -10.14 -16.69
N SER A 757 -49.93 -10.09 -15.62
CA SER A 757 -51.00 -9.10 -15.50
C SER A 757 -50.50 -7.65 -15.49
N LEU A 758 -49.38 -7.37 -14.82
CA LEU A 758 -48.77 -6.03 -14.82
C LEU A 758 -48.15 -5.69 -16.18
N TYR A 759 -47.52 -6.65 -16.85
CA TYR A 759 -46.95 -6.44 -18.19
C TYR A 759 -48.05 -6.13 -19.22
N ASN A 760 -49.16 -6.87 -19.18
CA ASN A 760 -50.31 -6.62 -20.04
C ASN A 760 -50.98 -5.25 -19.74
N ALA A 761 -51.08 -4.86 -18.47
CA ALA A 761 -51.62 -3.54 -18.08
C ALA A 761 -50.70 -2.36 -18.44
N LEU A 762 -49.41 -2.61 -18.72
CA LEU A 762 -48.45 -1.63 -19.24
C LEU A 762 -48.38 -1.59 -20.78
N ALA A 763 -49.05 -2.53 -21.46
CA ALA A 763 -49.10 -2.64 -22.91
C ALA A 763 -50.38 -2.03 -23.54
N THR A 764 -51.27 -1.47 -22.72
CA THR A 764 -52.57 -0.86 -23.11
C THR A 764 -52.66 0.60 -22.68
#